data_AF-A0A498R979-F1
#
_entry.id   AF-A0A498R979-F1
#
_cell.length_a   1.000
_cell.length_b   1.000
_cell.length_c   1.000
_cell.angle_alpha   90.00
_cell.angle_beta   90.00
_cell.angle_gamma   90.00
#
_symmetry.space_group_name_H-M   'P 1'
#
loop_
_entity.id
_entity.type
_entity.pdbx_description
1 polymer ?
#
loop_
_entity_poly.entity_id
_entity_poly.type
_entity_poly.pdbx_seq_one_letter_code
_entity_poly.pdbx_strand_id
1 'polypeptide(L)'
;MNFFSLLRKYLCLFVLAIIMILGQKLSYAMSPGEAVPNVNDSAMVRPGEIAKDLNLPNLDGEIVHIDFKGKPTILVSLGLESNVEKMIEWQSFYNSHKNDINFYLLAHQGKERMQKIIKQQNFDMPILLDDKISFVRKYNNAVPALFITDKDGVVVYNSEMAIEMDSLNAFLDKLLKEGKHDLPSLRFAPLKRPVPPPPPPFMNNGTVIKQEIFGTMDGQDFLVKYNSKPTVLLFWADFNLDQTLGKELNILQKAYEDMNDKANFYTVNFSNHKMARKILDRHQSTVPALIDKNGVYLQYSRAFPSIIIIDKNGVIRYRPDAISTAEALEKLIESCDVPYVPLPVPQTAEEWVKRGDELYKDKNYFYTEAIDAYSQAIRLNPNYYVAYLKRARLYDEKYNDQKALEDLDKMIELKPDVIDSYYLRASVLIKLRRFDLAINDYDKILDIKPDELQASLDRAGVYKMQGKYDLAINEYSKLIESAPKGKAIAIYMNRGDCYLFSNKNDLAISDYSQVLELNPLFQYALANRGLAFLQQKDYDRAIADFTKAIELNPVEKYYEDRSIAYLRQQKVDLAIEDLTKIINMNPNYRYTYFYRGLLFVKEQQYTKAVADFIAEKEQYPRNGYLLFALAQALELSGEREQSLENYKEAVEFLPPKATNKLIKAQKRVDGDWESYKEWID
;
A
#
# COMPACT_ATOMS: atom_id res chain seq x y z
N MET A 1 22.66 -22.55 64.04
CA MET A 1 21.86 -21.30 64.14
C MET A 1 22.55 -20.22 63.32
N ASN A 2 21.79 -19.50 62.49
CA ASN A 2 22.13 -18.21 61.84
C ASN A 2 23.23 -18.15 60.76
N PHE A 3 23.15 -18.97 59.72
CA PHE A 3 23.75 -18.61 58.41
C PHE A 3 22.73 -18.71 57.26
N PHE A 4 21.91 -19.77 57.24
CA PHE A 4 20.86 -19.95 56.22
C PHE A 4 19.61 -19.05 56.38
N SER A 5 19.33 -18.53 57.58
CA SER A 5 18.23 -17.55 57.78
C SER A 5 18.63 -16.13 57.37
N LEU A 6 19.94 -15.83 57.34
CA LEU A 6 20.46 -14.54 56.88
C LEU A 6 20.50 -14.48 55.35
N LEU A 7 20.92 -15.56 54.69
CA LEU A 7 20.97 -15.65 53.22
C LEU A 7 19.56 -15.55 52.58
N ARG A 8 18.52 -16.09 53.24
CA ARG A 8 17.12 -15.97 52.79
C ARG A 8 16.56 -14.54 52.92
N LYS A 9 17.01 -13.78 53.93
CA LYS A 9 16.63 -12.36 54.11
C LYS A 9 17.32 -11.45 53.10
N TYR A 10 18.58 -11.71 52.74
CA TYR A 10 19.27 -10.94 51.70
C TYR A 10 18.84 -11.31 50.27
N LEU A 11 18.44 -12.56 50.00
CA LEU A 11 17.88 -12.93 48.70
C LEU A 11 16.47 -12.33 48.47
N CYS A 12 15.64 -12.24 49.51
CA CYS A 12 14.34 -11.55 49.41
C CYS A 12 14.50 -10.02 49.30
N LEU A 13 15.51 -9.42 49.95
CA LEU A 13 15.82 -8.00 49.79
C LEU A 13 16.52 -7.67 48.47
N PHE A 14 17.25 -8.61 47.86
CA PHE A 14 17.83 -8.43 46.52
C PHE A 14 16.78 -8.59 45.42
N VAL A 15 15.80 -9.49 45.60
CA VAL A 15 14.64 -9.61 44.70
C VAL A 15 13.66 -8.43 44.89
N LEU A 16 13.47 -7.92 46.11
CA LEU A 16 12.69 -6.69 46.33
C LEU A 16 13.44 -5.41 45.91
N ALA A 17 14.78 -5.40 45.92
CA ALA A 17 15.58 -4.30 45.37
C ALA A 17 15.57 -4.31 43.83
N ILE A 18 15.53 -5.47 43.16
CA ILE A 18 15.36 -5.54 41.70
C ILE A 18 13.91 -5.18 41.29
N ILE A 19 12.92 -5.52 42.12
CA ILE A 19 11.51 -5.11 41.91
C ILE A 19 11.30 -3.61 42.23
N MET A 20 12.12 -2.99 43.10
CA MET A 20 12.10 -1.55 43.37
C MET A 20 13.04 -0.71 42.47
N ILE A 21 13.98 -1.33 41.74
CA ILE A 21 14.82 -0.65 40.72
C ILE A 21 14.14 -0.66 39.33
N LEU A 22 13.08 -1.45 39.14
CA LEU A 22 12.27 -1.44 37.90
C LEU A 22 10.85 -0.85 38.09
N GLY A 23 10.64 -0.12 39.19
CA GLY A 23 9.36 0.51 39.52
C GLY A 23 9.43 2.03 39.52
N GLN A 24 9.53 2.67 38.35
CA GLN A 24 8.59 3.74 37.97
C GLN A 24 8.84 4.32 36.55
N LYS A 25 7.71 4.52 35.87
CA LYS A 25 7.43 5.35 34.69
C LYS A 25 8.02 4.90 33.35
N LEU A 26 7.32 3.96 32.73
CA LEU A 26 6.94 4.17 31.33
C LEU A 26 5.46 4.54 31.28
N SER A 27 5.24 5.85 31.27
CA SER A 27 4.14 6.48 30.57
C SER A 27 4.09 5.94 29.14
N TYR A 28 3.03 5.22 28.77
CA TYR A 28 2.59 5.23 27.38
C TYR A 28 1.61 6.38 27.22
N ALA A 29 2.18 7.56 27.04
CA ALA A 29 1.60 8.53 26.13
C ALA A 29 1.75 7.90 24.75
N MET A 30 0.64 7.52 24.12
CA MET A 30 0.64 7.39 22.69
C MET A 30 0.95 8.76 22.08
N SER A 31 1.97 8.79 21.24
CA SER A 31 1.99 9.55 20.00
C SER A 31 3.08 8.93 19.10
N PRO A 32 3.08 9.18 17.80
CA PRO A 32 2.30 8.43 16.84
C PRO A 32 3.21 7.75 15.81
N GLY A 33 2.75 6.63 15.25
CA GLY A 33 3.35 6.09 14.04
C GLY A 33 4.31 4.94 14.27
N GLU A 34 3.78 3.74 14.41
CA GLU A 34 4.17 2.71 13.45
C GLU A 34 2.90 2.30 12.71
N ALA A 35 2.96 2.43 11.39
CA ALA A 35 1.95 1.92 10.51
C ALA A 35 2.03 0.38 10.54
N VAL A 36 0.88 -0.26 10.33
CA VAL A 36 0.83 -1.60 9.75
C VAL A 36 1.77 -1.60 8.53
N PRO A 37 2.65 -2.61 8.36
CA PRO A 37 3.52 -2.66 7.20
C PRO A 37 2.65 -2.61 5.93
N ASN A 38 2.84 -1.53 5.20
CA ASN A 38 2.25 -1.30 3.90
C ASN A 38 2.91 -2.28 2.91
N VAL A 39 2.30 -2.50 1.74
CA VAL A 39 2.82 -3.38 0.67
C VAL A 39 4.15 -2.87 0.05
N ASN A 40 4.82 -1.92 0.71
CA ASN A 40 6.09 -1.30 0.35
C ASN A 40 7.29 -1.77 1.22
N ASP A 41 7.19 -2.84 2.03
CA ASP A 41 8.35 -3.45 2.70
C ASP A 41 9.22 -4.29 1.74
N SER A 42 9.54 -3.71 0.60
CA SER A 42 10.58 -4.15 -0.32
C SER A 42 11.89 -3.41 0.02
N ALA A 43 12.85 -4.17 0.55
CA ALA A 43 14.23 -3.81 0.88
C ALA A 43 14.43 -3.03 2.20
N MET A 44 14.51 -3.76 3.31
CA MET A 44 15.18 -3.27 4.52
C MET A 44 16.69 -3.42 4.36
N VAL A 45 17.40 -2.32 4.10
CA VAL A 45 18.65 -2.01 4.80
C VAL A 45 18.49 -0.58 5.30
N ARG A 46 18.47 -0.41 6.63
CA ARG A 46 18.33 0.89 7.28
C ARG A 46 19.68 1.63 7.24
N PRO A 47 19.71 2.98 7.17
CA PRO A 47 20.93 3.73 7.38
C PRO A 47 21.58 3.31 8.71
N GLY A 48 22.83 2.82 8.66
CA GLY A 48 23.60 2.39 9.83
C GLY A 48 23.84 0.89 10.00
N GLU A 49 23.55 0.04 9.02
CA GLU A 49 24.01 -1.37 9.00
C GLU A 49 25.24 -1.56 8.10
N ILE A 50 26.34 -2.07 8.67
CA ILE A 50 27.59 -2.39 7.95
C ILE A 50 27.36 -3.63 7.08
N ALA A 51 27.20 -3.45 5.78
CA ALA A 51 27.40 -4.56 4.85
C ALA A 51 28.91 -4.75 4.64
N LYS A 52 29.43 -5.96 4.86
CA LYS A 52 30.86 -6.27 4.66
C LYS A 52 31.17 -6.59 3.20
N ASP A 53 30.20 -7.14 2.49
CA ASP A 53 30.27 -7.55 1.09
C ASP A 53 28.88 -7.57 0.44
N LEU A 54 28.85 -7.71 -0.88
CA LEU A 54 27.64 -7.87 -1.68
C LEU A 54 27.83 -8.98 -2.73
N ASN A 55 27.01 -10.03 -2.64
CA ASN A 55 27.05 -11.16 -3.55
C ASN A 55 26.02 -11.00 -4.68
N LEU A 56 26.48 -10.87 -5.93
CA LEU A 56 25.66 -10.63 -7.11
C LEU A 56 25.83 -11.76 -8.13
N PRO A 57 24.75 -12.41 -8.60
CA PRO A 57 24.88 -13.30 -9.74
C PRO A 57 25.33 -12.52 -10.98
N ASN A 58 26.36 -13.00 -11.68
CA ASN A 58 26.79 -12.48 -12.97
C ASN A 58 25.99 -13.12 -14.13
N LEU A 59 26.35 -12.72 -15.34
CA LEU A 59 25.74 -13.11 -16.60
C LEU A 59 25.69 -14.61 -16.92
N ASP A 60 26.41 -15.44 -16.19
CA ASP A 60 26.41 -16.91 -16.35
C ASP A 60 25.69 -17.62 -15.20
N GLY A 61 25.18 -16.85 -14.23
CA GLY A 61 24.53 -17.34 -13.01
C GLY A 61 25.50 -17.64 -11.86
N GLU A 62 26.78 -17.29 -12.00
CA GLU A 62 27.77 -17.43 -10.93
C GLU A 62 27.70 -16.24 -9.97
N ILE A 63 27.89 -16.48 -8.68
CA ILE A 63 27.85 -15.42 -7.68
C ILE A 63 29.19 -14.66 -7.67
N VAL A 64 29.16 -13.41 -8.12
CA VAL A 64 30.24 -12.42 -7.99
C VAL A 64 30.15 -11.73 -6.64
N HIS A 65 31.18 -11.93 -5.84
CA HIS A 65 31.34 -11.26 -4.56
C HIS A 65 31.99 -9.89 -4.75
N ILE A 66 31.27 -8.82 -4.42
CA ILE A 66 31.79 -7.46 -4.29
C ILE A 66 32.19 -7.26 -2.83
N ASP A 67 33.49 -7.31 -2.58
CA ASP A 67 34.08 -6.94 -1.29
C ASP A 67 34.25 -5.43 -1.24
N PHE A 68 33.63 -4.76 -0.26
CA PHE A 68 33.72 -3.32 -0.12
C PHE A 68 35.08 -2.85 0.40
N LYS A 69 35.88 -3.75 1.01
CA LYS A 69 37.24 -3.48 1.54
C LYS A 69 37.35 -2.24 2.43
N GLY A 70 36.26 -1.85 3.09
CA GLY A 70 36.17 -0.63 3.89
C GLY A 70 36.34 0.67 3.10
N LYS A 71 36.32 0.61 1.76
CA LYS A 71 36.23 1.80 0.89
C LYS A 71 34.77 2.10 0.60
N PRO A 72 34.39 3.39 0.48
CA PRO A 72 33.06 3.72 0.04
C PRO A 72 32.78 3.08 -1.32
N THR A 73 31.63 2.42 -1.46
CA THR A 73 31.26 1.72 -2.70
C THR A 73 29.95 2.24 -3.22
N ILE A 74 29.93 2.60 -4.50
CA ILE A 74 28.73 3.02 -5.22
C ILE A 74 28.31 1.93 -6.21
N LEU A 75 27.03 1.55 -6.14
CA LEU A 75 26.38 0.73 -7.17
C LEU A 75 25.19 1.48 -7.74
N VAL A 76 25.20 1.72 -9.04
CA VAL A 76 24.14 2.45 -9.75
C VAL A 76 23.35 1.45 -10.59
N SER A 77 22.02 1.48 -10.49
CA SER A 77 21.18 0.73 -11.43
C SER A 77 20.57 1.65 -12.48
N LEU A 78 20.67 1.25 -13.74
CA LEU A 78 20.02 1.94 -14.84
C LEU A 78 18.97 1.03 -15.49
N GLY A 79 17.70 1.46 -15.43
CA GLY A 79 16.65 0.93 -16.28
C GLY A 79 16.87 1.34 -17.74
N LEU A 80 16.60 0.44 -18.70
CA LEU A 80 16.75 0.75 -20.12
C LEU A 80 15.66 1.72 -20.60
N GLU A 81 15.93 3.01 -20.45
CA GLU A 81 15.56 3.98 -21.47
C GLU A 81 16.85 4.68 -21.90
N SER A 82 17.27 4.33 -23.11
CA SER A 82 18.53 4.67 -23.74
C SER A 82 18.88 6.15 -23.64
N ASN A 83 19.77 6.51 -22.71
CA ASN A 83 20.53 7.74 -22.85
C ASN A 83 22.03 7.48 -22.66
N VAL A 84 22.75 7.36 -23.78
CA VAL A 84 24.21 7.29 -23.80
C VAL A 84 24.81 8.51 -23.08
N GLU A 85 24.14 9.66 -23.11
CA GLU A 85 24.55 10.88 -22.39
C GLU A 85 24.67 10.63 -20.89
N LYS A 86 23.71 9.95 -20.26
CA LYS A 86 23.81 9.61 -18.83
C LYS A 86 24.97 8.66 -18.54
N MET A 87 25.27 7.72 -19.44
CA MET A 87 26.44 6.85 -19.27
C MET A 87 27.75 7.62 -19.42
N ILE A 88 27.79 8.65 -20.28
CA ILE A 88 28.93 9.56 -20.39
C ILE A 88 29.12 10.37 -19.09
N GLU A 89 28.03 10.85 -18.48
CA GLU A 89 28.07 11.52 -17.17
C GLU A 89 28.62 10.59 -16.08
N TRP A 90 28.11 9.36 -15.98
CA TRP A 90 28.62 8.35 -15.04
C TRP A 90 30.06 7.94 -15.31
N GLN A 91 30.49 7.86 -16.57
CA GLN A 91 31.89 7.59 -16.93
C GLN A 91 32.79 8.75 -16.50
N SER A 92 32.35 10.00 -16.63
CA SER A 92 33.07 11.18 -16.17
C SER A 92 33.20 11.19 -14.65
N PHE A 93 32.11 10.87 -13.95
CA PHE A 93 32.09 10.71 -12.50
C PHE A 93 33.04 9.61 -12.03
N TYR A 94 32.99 8.42 -12.65
CA TYR A 94 33.90 7.31 -12.38
C TYR A 94 35.37 7.74 -12.56
N ASN A 95 35.69 8.39 -13.68
CA ASN A 95 37.06 8.84 -13.94
C ASN A 95 37.60 9.79 -12.86
N SER A 96 36.72 10.58 -12.24
CA SER A 96 37.07 11.55 -11.21
C SER A 96 37.24 10.92 -9.82
N HIS A 97 36.64 9.76 -9.54
CA HIS A 97 36.59 9.17 -8.19
C HIS A 97 37.11 7.72 -8.09
N LYS A 98 37.48 7.07 -9.22
CA LYS A 98 37.87 5.64 -9.27
C LYS A 98 39.03 5.22 -8.36
N ASN A 99 39.83 6.16 -7.86
CA ASN A 99 40.91 5.87 -6.92
C ASN A 99 40.43 5.87 -5.46
N ASP A 100 39.37 6.63 -5.18
CA ASP A 100 38.88 6.94 -3.83
C ASP A 100 37.70 6.05 -3.43
N ILE A 101 36.89 5.59 -4.40
CA ILE A 101 35.72 4.73 -4.19
C ILE A 101 35.74 3.49 -5.09
N ASN A 102 35.03 2.43 -4.68
CA ASN A 102 34.65 1.37 -5.60
C ASN A 102 33.38 1.80 -6.36
N PHE A 103 33.29 1.51 -7.66
CA PHE A 103 32.16 1.91 -8.49
C PHE A 103 31.70 0.77 -9.40
N TYR A 104 30.39 0.51 -9.43
CA TYR A 104 29.79 -0.51 -10.28
C TYR A 104 28.49 0.01 -10.91
N LEU A 105 28.34 -0.20 -12.22
CA LEU A 105 27.11 0.09 -12.94
C LEU A 105 26.37 -1.20 -13.24
N LEU A 106 25.13 -1.34 -12.79
CA LEU A 106 24.26 -2.49 -13.07
C LEU A 106 23.28 -2.16 -14.22
N ALA A 107 23.35 -2.93 -15.30
CA ALA A 107 22.39 -2.88 -16.40
C ALA A 107 21.62 -4.21 -16.50
N HIS A 108 20.30 -4.15 -16.29
CA HIS A 108 19.46 -5.33 -16.08
C HIS A 108 18.47 -5.62 -17.23
N GLN A 109 18.66 -4.98 -18.40
CA GLN A 109 17.91 -5.25 -19.62
C GLN A 109 18.84 -5.09 -20.86
N GLY A 110 18.61 -5.87 -21.92
CA GLY A 110 19.26 -5.71 -23.23
C GLY A 110 20.78 -5.93 -23.29
N LYS A 111 21.27 -7.05 -22.71
CA LYS A 111 22.69 -7.48 -22.67
C LYS A 111 23.46 -7.24 -23.98
N GLU A 112 22.99 -7.76 -25.10
CA GLU A 112 23.67 -7.64 -26.40
C GLU A 112 23.79 -6.19 -26.89
N ARG A 113 22.72 -5.40 -26.70
CA ARG A 113 22.70 -3.98 -27.07
C ARG A 113 23.69 -3.19 -26.20
N MET A 114 23.72 -3.46 -24.91
CA MET A 114 24.63 -2.79 -23.97
C MET A 114 26.08 -3.13 -24.26
N GLN A 115 26.41 -4.40 -24.52
CA GLN A 115 27.76 -4.81 -24.92
C GLN A 115 28.24 -4.07 -26.18
N LYS A 116 27.34 -3.85 -27.15
CA LYS A 116 27.64 -3.06 -28.34
C LYS A 116 27.92 -1.60 -28.02
N ILE A 117 27.09 -0.96 -27.17
CA ILE A 117 27.28 0.45 -26.79
C ILE A 117 28.58 0.64 -26.01
N ILE A 118 28.89 -0.24 -25.05
CA ILE A 118 30.13 -0.22 -24.27
C ILE A 118 31.34 -0.28 -25.20
N LYS A 119 31.33 -1.20 -26.17
CA LYS A 119 32.40 -1.33 -27.16
C LYS A 119 32.51 -0.11 -28.08
N GLN A 120 31.39 0.50 -28.44
CA GLN A 120 31.34 1.67 -29.34
C GLN A 120 31.81 2.96 -28.66
N GLN A 121 31.44 3.17 -27.40
CA GLN A 121 31.74 4.38 -26.63
C GLN A 121 33.03 4.25 -25.82
N ASN A 122 33.64 3.05 -25.79
CA ASN A 122 34.87 2.74 -25.07
C ASN A 122 34.81 3.10 -23.58
N PHE A 123 33.73 2.67 -22.91
CA PHE A 123 33.57 2.87 -21.47
C PHE A 123 34.52 1.96 -20.68
N ASP A 124 35.26 2.55 -19.75
CA ASP A 124 36.24 1.88 -18.88
C ASP A 124 35.73 1.65 -17.45
N MET A 125 34.53 2.12 -17.12
CA MET A 125 33.92 1.87 -15.81
C MET A 125 33.47 0.39 -15.66
N PRO A 126 33.52 -0.21 -14.45
CA PRO A 126 33.04 -1.57 -14.23
C PRO A 126 31.53 -1.68 -14.44
N ILE A 127 31.11 -2.48 -15.43
CA ILE A 127 29.69 -2.67 -15.77
C ILE A 127 29.30 -4.13 -15.54
N LEU A 128 28.31 -4.33 -14.66
CA LEU A 128 27.64 -5.59 -14.41
C LEU A 128 26.40 -5.66 -15.29
N LEU A 129 26.23 -6.75 -16.02
CA LEU A 129 25.07 -6.99 -16.86
C LEU A 129 24.25 -8.12 -16.20
N ASP A 130 22.92 -8.03 -16.18
CA ASP A 130 22.00 -9.10 -15.75
C ASP A 130 20.99 -9.37 -16.88
N ASP A 131 20.91 -10.61 -17.38
CA ASP A 131 20.01 -11.02 -18.46
C ASP A 131 18.76 -11.77 -18.00
N LYS A 132 18.65 -12.12 -16.71
CA LYS A 132 17.59 -12.98 -16.17
C LYS A 132 16.61 -12.26 -15.25
N ILE A 133 16.75 -10.95 -15.02
CA ILE A 133 15.88 -10.17 -14.11
C ILE A 133 15.91 -10.79 -12.69
N SER A 134 16.93 -11.60 -12.38
CA SER A 134 16.97 -12.44 -11.18
C SER A 134 17.25 -11.61 -9.93
N PHE A 135 18.05 -10.56 -10.08
CA PHE A 135 18.28 -9.55 -9.07
C PHE A 135 17.02 -8.72 -8.78
N VAL A 136 16.32 -8.26 -9.83
CA VAL A 136 15.07 -7.47 -9.74
C VAL A 136 13.95 -8.25 -9.02
N ARG A 137 13.85 -9.57 -9.27
CA ARG A 137 12.87 -10.44 -8.60
C ARG A 137 13.18 -10.71 -7.12
N LYS A 138 14.46 -10.74 -6.73
CA LYS A 138 14.88 -10.92 -5.33
C LYS A 138 14.75 -9.63 -4.49
N TYR A 139 14.91 -8.46 -5.12
CA TYR A 139 14.69 -7.15 -4.51
C TYR A 139 13.28 -6.59 -4.79
N ASN A 140 12.28 -7.48 -4.82
CA ASN A 140 10.85 -7.18 -4.78
C ASN A 140 10.39 -6.09 -5.78
N ASN A 141 10.81 -6.22 -7.06
CA ASN A 141 10.42 -5.40 -8.22
C ASN A 141 10.79 -3.91 -8.20
N ALA A 142 11.56 -3.42 -7.23
CA ALA A 142 12.15 -2.08 -7.27
C ALA A 142 13.66 -2.22 -7.15
N VAL A 143 14.38 -2.13 -8.27
CA VAL A 143 15.83 -1.99 -8.20
C VAL A 143 16.13 -0.58 -7.68
N PRO A 144 16.76 -0.40 -6.50
CA PRO A 144 17.32 0.88 -6.09
C PRO A 144 18.14 1.52 -7.21
N ALA A 145 17.83 2.78 -7.50
CA ALA A 145 18.57 3.53 -8.50
C ALA A 145 20.02 3.76 -8.07
N LEU A 146 20.29 3.85 -6.75
CA LEU A 146 21.62 4.06 -6.22
C LEU A 146 21.82 3.40 -4.85
N PHE A 147 22.95 2.71 -4.70
CA PHE A 147 23.52 2.28 -3.42
C PHE A 147 24.80 3.04 -3.15
N ILE A 148 24.99 3.48 -1.91
CA ILE A 148 26.26 4.01 -1.40
C ILE A 148 26.57 3.30 -0.08
N THR A 149 27.77 2.77 0.06
CA THR A 149 28.25 2.13 1.31
C THR A 149 29.47 2.85 1.84
N ASP A 150 29.75 2.72 3.13
CA ASP A 150 31.04 3.04 3.76
C ASP A 150 31.41 2.01 4.86
N LYS A 151 32.41 2.31 5.69
CA LYS A 151 32.88 1.43 6.78
C LYS A 151 31.85 1.22 7.91
N ASP A 152 30.85 2.09 8.03
CA ASP A 152 29.91 2.17 9.14
C ASP A 152 28.44 1.89 8.69
N GLY A 153 28.13 1.85 7.39
CA GLY A 153 26.85 1.33 6.91
C GLY A 153 26.53 1.43 5.40
N VAL A 154 25.30 1.04 5.03
CA VAL A 154 24.73 1.15 3.67
C VAL A 154 23.61 2.20 3.61
N VAL A 155 23.63 3.03 2.57
CA VAL A 155 22.56 3.96 2.20
C VAL A 155 21.96 3.53 0.86
N VAL A 156 20.65 3.29 0.86
CA VAL A 156 19.89 2.83 -0.32
C VAL A 156 18.96 3.95 -0.79
N TYR A 157 19.01 4.28 -2.08
CA TYR A 157 18.13 5.26 -2.70
C TYR A 157 17.23 4.60 -3.75
N ASN A 158 15.93 4.52 -3.41
CA ASN A 158 14.87 3.98 -4.25
C ASN A 158 14.09 5.12 -4.94
N SER A 159 14.69 5.81 -5.92
CA SER A 159 14.02 6.89 -6.68
C SER A 159 14.16 6.69 -8.19
N GLU A 160 13.07 6.87 -8.93
CA GLU A 160 13.10 6.90 -10.41
C GLU A 160 13.72 8.20 -10.97
N MET A 161 13.93 9.21 -10.12
CA MET A 161 14.51 10.49 -10.54
C MET A 161 16.04 10.39 -10.63
N ALA A 162 16.62 11.00 -11.67
CA ALA A 162 18.07 11.09 -11.78
C ALA A 162 18.64 11.96 -10.65
N ILE A 163 19.78 11.58 -10.09
CA ILE A 163 20.48 12.38 -9.07
C ILE A 163 21.28 13.48 -9.77
N GLU A 164 21.30 14.69 -9.22
CA GLU A 164 22.16 15.76 -9.74
C GLU A 164 23.63 15.43 -9.45
N MET A 165 24.48 15.39 -10.48
CA MET A 165 25.90 15.02 -10.33
C MET A 165 26.65 15.93 -9.37
N ASP A 166 26.38 17.24 -9.38
CA ASP A 166 26.97 18.19 -8.44
C ASP A 166 26.57 17.89 -6.99
N SER A 167 25.33 17.47 -6.77
CA SER A 167 24.85 17.06 -5.45
C SER A 167 25.51 15.76 -5.00
N LEU A 168 25.73 14.81 -5.91
CA LEU A 168 26.42 13.56 -5.60
C LEU A 168 27.90 13.78 -5.29
N ASN A 169 28.57 14.66 -6.05
CA ASN A 169 29.96 15.04 -5.79
C ASN A 169 30.10 15.72 -4.42
N ALA A 170 29.22 16.68 -4.10
CA ALA A 170 29.24 17.34 -2.79
C ALA A 170 28.96 16.37 -1.63
N PHE A 171 28.07 15.40 -1.84
CA PHE A 171 27.80 14.33 -0.89
C PHE A 171 29.04 13.46 -0.66
N LEU A 172 29.73 13.06 -1.73
CA LEU A 172 30.95 12.27 -1.65
C LEU A 172 32.13 13.00 -1.02
N ASP A 173 32.33 14.27 -1.37
CA ASP A 173 33.37 15.09 -0.76
C ASP A 173 33.20 15.14 0.76
N LYS A 174 31.96 15.25 1.23
CA LYS A 174 31.66 15.23 2.67
C LYS A 174 31.86 13.84 3.27
N LEU A 175 31.42 12.78 2.59
CA LEU A 175 31.61 11.40 3.00
C LEU A 175 33.10 11.05 3.17
N LEU A 176 33.93 11.42 2.17
CA LEU A 176 35.37 11.16 2.16
C LEU A 176 36.14 12.02 3.18
N LYS A 177 35.69 13.25 3.48
CA LYS A 177 36.34 14.15 4.44
C LYS A 177 35.96 13.90 5.90
N GLU A 178 34.68 13.66 6.19
CA GLU A 178 34.15 13.75 7.55
C GLU A 178 33.85 12.40 8.20
N GLY A 179 33.70 11.32 7.42
CA GLY A 179 33.47 9.97 7.92
C GLY A 179 32.26 9.84 8.86
N LYS A 180 31.21 10.66 8.66
CA LYS A 180 29.99 10.70 9.47
C LYS A 180 28.74 10.44 8.63
N HIS A 181 27.74 9.81 9.24
CA HIS A 181 26.45 9.47 8.64
C HIS A 181 25.45 10.63 8.49
N ASP A 182 25.72 11.80 9.07
CA ASP A 182 24.83 12.96 9.00
C ASP A 182 25.10 13.78 7.72
N LEU A 183 24.86 13.12 6.59
CA LEU A 183 25.14 13.63 5.26
C LEU A 183 23.94 14.44 4.74
N PRO A 184 24.17 15.51 3.95
CA PRO A 184 23.09 16.30 3.36
C PRO A 184 22.23 15.43 2.44
N SER A 185 20.93 15.72 2.34
CA SER A 185 20.05 15.05 1.38
C SER A 185 20.54 15.26 -0.05
N LEU A 186 20.63 14.18 -0.83
CA LEU A 186 20.90 14.27 -2.26
C LEU A 186 19.76 15.00 -2.97
N ARG A 187 20.09 15.95 -3.84
CA ARG A 187 19.13 16.58 -4.74
C ARG A 187 18.91 15.71 -5.97
N PHE A 188 17.64 15.52 -6.31
CA PHE A 188 17.25 14.85 -7.53
C PHE A 188 17.03 15.89 -8.62
N ALA A 189 17.53 15.60 -9.82
CA ALA A 189 17.31 16.41 -10.99
C ALA A 189 15.80 16.50 -11.22
N PRO A 190 15.25 17.70 -11.45
CA PRO A 190 13.84 17.84 -11.78
C PRO A 190 13.54 16.96 -12.99
N LEU A 191 12.39 16.29 -12.97
CA LEU A 191 11.90 15.51 -14.11
C LEU A 191 11.84 16.45 -15.33
N LYS A 192 12.88 16.45 -16.17
CA LYS A 192 12.77 16.89 -17.56
C LYS A 192 12.02 15.80 -18.32
N ARG A 193 10.77 15.57 -17.93
CA ARG A 193 9.80 15.09 -18.90
C ARG A 193 9.60 16.29 -19.83
N PRO A 194 9.67 16.14 -21.18
CA PRO A 194 8.96 17.11 -22.00
C PRO A 194 7.57 17.19 -21.37
N VAL A 195 7.14 18.38 -20.96
CA VAL A 195 5.75 18.59 -20.55
C VAL A 195 4.96 17.95 -21.68
N PRO A 196 4.25 16.82 -21.48
CA PRO A 196 3.43 16.30 -22.55
C PRO A 196 2.56 17.49 -22.93
N PRO A 197 2.51 17.88 -24.22
CA PRO A 197 1.58 18.92 -24.61
C PRO A 197 0.25 18.51 -23.96
N PRO A 198 -0.43 19.45 -23.27
CA PRO A 198 -1.70 19.12 -22.64
C PRO A 198 -2.49 18.30 -23.66
N PRO A 199 -3.06 17.14 -23.28
CA PRO A 199 -3.74 16.27 -24.24
C PRO A 199 -4.61 17.19 -25.09
N PRO A 200 -4.44 17.18 -26.43
CA PRO A 200 -5.12 18.16 -27.26
C PRO A 200 -6.58 18.12 -26.85
N PRO A 201 -7.21 19.29 -26.62
CA PRO A 201 -8.62 19.33 -26.25
C PRO A 201 -9.37 18.40 -27.20
N PHE A 202 -10.37 17.68 -26.68
CA PHE A 202 -11.33 16.97 -27.52
C PHE A 202 -11.72 17.89 -28.68
N MET A 203 -11.18 17.61 -29.87
CA MET A 203 -11.34 18.44 -31.06
C MET A 203 -12.23 17.68 -32.02
N ASN A 204 -13.55 17.76 -31.81
CA ASN A 204 -14.38 17.95 -32.98
C ASN A 204 -14.19 19.42 -33.40
N ASN A 205 -13.15 19.67 -34.20
CA ASN A 205 -13.09 20.91 -34.97
C ASN A 205 -14.12 20.72 -36.07
N GLY A 206 -15.33 21.29 -35.93
CA GLY A 206 -16.51 21.13 -36.82
C GLY A 206 -16.33 21.44 -38.32
N THR A 207 -15.09 21.45 -38.80
CA THR A 207 -14.65 21.21 -40.16
C THR A 207 -14.64 19.72 -40.49
N VAL A 208 -15.29 19.36 -41.59
CA VAL A 208 -15.22 18.03 -42.21
C VAL A 208 -13.76 17.65 -42.49
N ILE A 209 -13.19 16.73 -41.70
CA ILE A 209 -11.84 16.22 -41.90
C ILE A 209 -11.91 15.04 -42.88
N LYS A 210 -11.50 15.25 -44.13
CA LYS A 210 -11.47 14.18 -45.15
C LYS A 210 -10.29 13.22 -44.99
N GLN A 211 -9.26 13.63 -44.27
CA GLN A 211 -8.04 12.86 -44.05
C GLN A 211 -7.33 13.37 -42.79
N GLU A 212 -6.76 12.46 -42.02
CA GLU A 212 -5.96 12.76 -40.82
C GLU A 212 -4.54 12.21 -41.02
N ILE A 213 -3.55 13.01 -40.67
CA ILE A 213 -2.13 12.64 -40.73
C ILE A 213 -1.70 12.20 -39.33
N PHE A 214 -1.06 11.04 -39.24
CA PHE A 214 -0.48 10.56 -38.00
C PHE A 214 1.02 10.34 -38.21
N GLY A 215 1.83 10.86 -37.28
CA GLY A 215 3.28 10.68 -37.27
C GLY A 215 3.69 9.44 -36.48
N THR A 216 4.59 8.64 -37.05
CA THR A 216 5.21 7.49 -36.39
C THR A 216 6.48 7.87 -35.62
N MET A 217 6.94 6.99 -34.72
CA MET A 217 8.17 7.22 -33.92
C MET A 217 9.44 7.34 -34.77
N ASP A 218 9.48 6.73 -35.95
CA ASP A 218 10.58 6.83 -36.91
C ASP A 218 10.49 8.07 -37.81
N GLY A 219 9.53 8.97 -37.56
CA GLY A 219 9.39 10.23 -38.28
C GLY A 219 8.73 10.10 -39.66
N GLN A 220 8.03 9.00 -39.92
CA GLN A 220 7.22 8.84 -41.13
C GLN A 220 5.76 9.20 -40.85
N ASP A 221 5.19 10.03 -41.70
CA ASP A 221 3.76 10.32 -41.65
C ASP A 221 3.00 9.30 -42.50
N PHE A 222 1.88 8.80 -41.98
CA PHE A 222 0.91 8.08 -42.81
C PHE A 222 -0.48 8.70 -42.68
N LEU A 223 -1.22 8.59 -43.77
CA LEU A 223 -2.46 9.31 -43.99
C LEU A 223 -3.62 8.33 -43.91
N VAL A 224 -4.53 8.56 -42.96
CA VAL A 224 -5.81 7.83 -42.92
C VAL A 224 -6.87 8.72 -43.56
N LYS A 225 -7.48 8.22 -44.64
CA LYS A 225 -8.58 8.92 -45.32
C LYS A 225 -9.91 8.45 -44.79
N TYR A 226 -10.83 9.39 -44.58
CA TYR A 226 -12.23 9.07 -44.40
C TYR A 226 -12.80 8.55 -45.72
N ASN A 227 -13.43 7.38 -45.67
CA ASN A 227 -14.27 6.87 -46.75
C ASN A 227 -15.74 7.11 -46.38
N SER A 228 -16.72 6.79 -47.21
CA SER A 228 -18.14 7.04 -46.94
C SER A 228 -18.71 6.46 -45.63
N LYS A 229 -17.93 5.67 -44.88
CA LYS A 229 -18.23 5.08 -43.57
C LYS A 229 -17.22 5.57 -42.53
N PRO A 230 -17.61 5.79 -41.26
CA PRO A 230 -16.68 6.07 -40.17
C PRO A 230 -15.56 5.03 -40.08
N THR A 231 -14.36 5.47 -39.73
CA THR A 231 -13.20 4.60 -39.52
C THR A 231 -12.80 4.62 -38.06
N VAL A 232 -12.84 3.44 -37.43
CA VAL A 232 -12.50 3.17 -36.04
C VAL A 232 -11.09 2.58 -35.98
N LEU A 233 -10.21 3.21 -35.21
CA LEU A 233 -8.82 2.78 -35.01
C LEU A 233 -8.61 2.49 -33.52
N LEU A 234 -8.20 1.27 -33.18
CA LEU A 234 -7.74 0.92 -31.83
C LEU A 234 -6.22 1.07 -31.75
N PHE A 235 -5.74 1.99 -30.94
CA PHE A 235 -4.34 2.18 -30.59
C PHE A 235 -4.05 1.57 -29.21
N TRP A 236 -2.88 0.95 -29.05
CA TRP A 236 -2.35 0.56 -27.74
C TRP A 236 -0.90 1.00 -27.61
N ALA A 237 -0.43 1.20 -26.37
CA ALA A 237 0.96 1.51 -26.08
C ALA A 237 1.66 0.24 -25.59
N ASP A 238 2.82 -0.03 -26.17
CA ASP A 238 3.71 -1.11 -25.78
C ASP A 238 4.11 -0.97 -24.31
N PHE A 239 3.58 -1.82 -23.41
CA PHE A 239 4.19 -2.46 -22.23
C PHE A 239 3.08 -3.10 -21.37
N ASN A 240 3.21 -4.41 -21.13
CA ASN A 240 2.46 -5.24 -20.17
C ASN A 240 1.08 -4.73 -19.70
N LEU A 241 0.01 -5.26 -20.32
CA LEU A 241 -1.28 -5.59 -19.68
C LEU A 241 -2.13 -6.39 -20.67
N ASP A 242 -1.81 -7.67 -20.86
CA ASP A 242 -2.62 -8.63 -21.64
C ASP A 242 -4.10 -8.65 -21.16
N GLN A 243 -4.33 -8.33 -19.87
CA GLN A 243 -5.65 -8.22 -19.26
C GLN A 243 -6.46 -6.98 -19.69
N THR A 244 -5.82 -5.82 -19.85
CA THR A 244 -6.51 -4.59 -20.29
C THR A 244 -6.78 -4.73 -21.78
N LEU A 245 -5.73 -4.96 -22.58
CA LEU A 245 -5.83 -5.08 -24.04
C LEU A 245 -6.86 -6.13 -24.48
N GLY A 246 -6.94 -7.27 -23.78
CA GLY A 246 -7.95 -8.29 -24.08
C GLY A 246 -9.39 -7.78 -23.97
N LYS A 247 -9.69 -6.89 -23.01
CA LYS A 247 -11.02 -6.30 -22.88
C LYS A 247 -11.34 -5.35 -24.03
N GLU A 248 -10.43 -4.43 -24.36
CA GLU A 248 -10.68 -3.50 -25.47
C GLU A 248 -10.72 -4.21 -26.82
N LEU A 249 -9.89 -5.24 -27.01
CA LEU A 249 -9.90 -6.05 -28.23
C LEU A 249 -11.21 -6.83 -28.36
N ASN A 250 -11.76 -7.37 -27.27
CA ASN A 250 -13.07 -8.05 -27.27
C ASN A 250 -14.21 -7.08 -27.59
N ILE A 251 -14.18 -5.86 -27.04
CA ILE A 251 -15.15 -4.80 -27.33
C ILE A 251 -15.09 -4.44 -28.82
N LEU A 252 -13.88 -4.20 -29.35
CA LEU A 252 -13.67 -3.87 -30.76
C LEU A 252 -14.08 -5.03 -31.68
N GLN A 253 -13.71 -6.27 -31.32
CA GLN A 253 -14.04 -7.47 -32.07
C GLN A 253 -15.55 -7.63 -32.19
N LYS A 254 -16.28 -7.47 -31.08
CA LYS A 254 -17.74 -7.58 -31.08
C LYS A 254 -18.40 -6.48 -31.92
N ALA A 255 -17.97 -5.23 -31.77
CA ALA A 255 -18.47 -4.13 -32.60
C ALA A 255 -18.13 -4.32 -34.09
N TYR A 256 -16.97 -4.90 -34.41
CA TYR A 256 -16.59 -5.23 -35.78
C TYR A 256 -17.49 -6.31 -36.38
N GLU A 257 -17.79 -7.37 -35.63
CA GLU A 257 -18.72 -8.42 -36.07
C GLU A 257 -20.12 -7.88 -36.35
N ASP A 258 -20.58 -6.97 -35.51
CA ASP A 258 -21.95 -6.45 -35.58
C ASP A 258 -22.10 -5.26 -36.55
N MET A 259 -21.03 -4.51 -36.83
CA MET A 259 -21.11 -3.22 -37.55
C MET A 259 -20.07 -3.02 -38.69
N ASN A 260 -19.35 -4.05 -39.17
CA ASN A 260 -18.36 -3.83 -40.25
C ASN A 260 -18.98 -3.30 -41.57
N ASP A 261 -20.29 -3.49 -41.76
CA ASP A 261 -21.02 -2.96 -42.90
C ASP A 261 -21.32 -1.46 -42.74
N LYS A 262 -21.22 -0.90 -41.52
CA LYS A 262 -21.46 0.51 -41.22
C LYS A 262 -20.19 1.30 -40.90
N ALA A 263 -19.13 0.68 -40.41
CA ALA A 263 -17.85 1.32 -40.11
C ALA A 263 -16.65 0.43 -40.48
N ASN A 264 -15.51 1.06 -40.78
CA ASN A 264 -14.24 0.36 -40.95
C ASN A 264 -13.57 0.24 -39.59
N PHE A 265 -12.96 -0.92 -39.28
CA PHE A 265 -12.28 -1.14 -38.01
C PHE A 265 -10.85 -1.59 -38.25
N TYR A 266 -9.90 -1.01 -37.52
CA TYR A 266 -8.49 -1.39 -37.60
C TYR A 266 -7.82 -1.40 -36.24
N THR A 267 -6.89 -2.34 -36.05
CA THR A 267 -5.92 -2.31 -34.95
C THR A 267 -4.62 -1.63 -35.43
N VAL A 268 -4.03 -0.78 -34.59
CA VAL A 268 -2.86 0.07 -34.91
C VAL A 268 -1.87 0.13 -33.74
N ASN A 269 -0.55 0.22 -34.02
CA ASN A 269 0.56 0.40 -33.05
C ASN A 269 1.23 -0.86 -32.46
N PHE A 270 1.60 -1.85 -33.30
CA PHE A 270 2.38 -2.99 -32.80
C PHE A 270 3.87 -2.74 -33.01
N SER A 271 4.64 -2.60 -31.94
CA SER A 271 6.11 -2.47 -32.02
C SER A 271 6.78 -3.69 -32.65
N ASN A 272 6.19 -4.87 -32.45
CA ASN A 272 6.70 -6.16 -32.88
C ASN A 272 5.61 -7.00 -33.56
N HIS A 273 5.68 -7.10 -34.89
CA HIS A 273 4.72 -7.84 -35.72
C HIS A 273 4.51 -9.32 -35.32
N LYS A 274 5.54 -9.98 -34.77
CA LYS A 274 5.40 -11.38 -34.31
C LYS A 274 4.62 -11.47 -33.01
N MET A 275 4.80 -10.49 -32.13
CA MET A 275 4.08 -10.40 -30.87
C MET A 275 2.63 -9.97 -31.11
N ALA A 276 2.41 -9.03 -32.04
CA ALA A 276 1.11 -8.62 -32.54
C ALA A 276 0.23 -9.80 -32.91
N ARG A 277 0.76 -10.63 -33.81
CA ARG A 277 0.07 -11.81 -34.32
C ARG A 277 -0.27 -12.79 -33.21
N LYS A 278 0.67 -13.04 -32.30
CA LYS A 278 0.42 -13.90 -31.13
C LYS A 278 -0.70 -13.37 -30.22
N ILE A 279 -0.80 -12.05 -30.04
CA ILE A 279 -1.84 -11.44 -29.20
C ILE A 279 -3.20 -11.52 -29.89
N LEU A 280 -3.27 -11.14 -31.17
CA LEU A 280 -4.51 -11.24 -31.96
C LEU A 280 -5.00 -12.69 -32.05
N ASP A 281 -4.10 -13.63 -32.35
CA ASP A 281 -4.40 -15.07 -32.43
C ASP A 281 -4.89 -15.61 -31.07
N ARG A 282 -4.27 -15.19 -29.96
CA ARG A 282 -4.67 -15.59 -28.60
C ARG A 282 -6.09 -15.16 -28.26
N HIS A 283 -6.46 -13.94 -28.64
CA HIS A 283 -7.80 -13.40 -28.41
C HIS A 283 -8.77 -13.68 -29.57
N GLN A 284 -8.38 -14.52 -30.53
CA GLN A 284 -9.18 -14.90 -31.71
C GLN A 284 -9.72 -13.69 -32.50
N SER A 285 -8.98 -12.58 -32.49
CA SER A 285 -9.42 -11.36 -33.14
C SER A 285 -9.29 -11.48 -34.65
N THR A 286 -10.37 -11.15 -35.36
CA THR A 286 -10.44 -11.10 -36.83
C THR A 286 -10.44 -9.66 -37.36
N VAL A 287 -10.37 -8.67 -36.48
CA VAL A 287 -10.23 -7.26 -36.86
C VAL A 287 -8.91 -7.06 -37.62
N PRO A 288 -8.93 -6.44 -38.81
CA PRO A 288 -7.71 -6.26 -39.59
C PRO A 288 -6.74 -5.29 -38.90
N ALA A 289 -5.44 -5.53 -39.06
CA ALA A 289 -4.40 -4.63 -38.58
C ALA A 289 -3.91 -3.72 -39.70
N LEU A 290 -3.70 -2.44 -39.37
CA LEU A 290 -3.11 -1.49 -40.31
C LEU A 290 -1.59 -1.68 -40.38
N ILE A 291 -1.10 -2.06 -41.55
CA ILE A 291 0.32 -2.31 -41.85
C ILE A 291 0.81 -1.29 -42.89
N ASP A 292 2.10 -0.96 -42.85
CA ASP A 292 2.74 -0.14 -43.87
C ASP A 292 2.85 -0.90 -45.21
N LYS A 293 3.28 -0.20 -46.26
CA LYS A 293 3.48 -0.75 -47.61
C LYS A 293 4.49 -1.91 -47.68
N ASN A 294 5.33 -2.09 -46.66
CA ASN A 294 6.35 -3.13 -46.55
C ASN A 294 5.90 -4.28 -45.64
N GLY A 295 4.65 -4.26 -45.15
CA GLY A 295 4.11 -5.26 -44.22
C GLY A 295 4.58 -5.11 -42.78
N VAL A 296 5.14 -3.94 -42.43
CA VAL A 296 5.59 -3.58 -41.08
C VAL A 296 4.46 -2.88 -40.34
N TYR A 297 4.27 -3.24 -39.07
CA TYR A 297 3.29 -2.57 -38.23
C TYR A 297 3.78 -1.18 -37.83
N LEU A 298 2.89 -0.19 -37.92
CA LEU A 298 3.20 1.22 -37.63
C LEU A 298 3.50 1.41 -36.13
N GLN A 299 4.48 2.23 -35.75
CA GLN A 299 4.91 2.49 -34.36
C GLN A 299 4.68 3.95 -33.94
N TYR A 300 4.16 4.22 -32.74
CA TYR A 300 3.76 5.58 -32.31
C TYR A 300 4.21 5.94 -30.90
N SER A 301 4.32 7.25 -30.64
CA SER A 301 4.65 7.79 -29.33
C SER A 301 3.55 7.52 -28.29
N ARG A 302 3.96 7.35 -27.02
CA ARG A 302 3.17 6.77 -25.91
C ARG A 302 1.93 7.57 -25.46
N ALA A 303 1.45 8.55 -26.22
CA ALA A 303 0.46 9.53 -25.78
C ALA A 303 -0.83 9.59 -26.62
N PHE A 304 -1.26 8.48 -27.24
CA PHE A 304 -2.50 8.44 -28.01
C PHE A 304 -3.70 7.91 -27.20
N PRO A 305 -4.94 8.35 -27.52
CA PRO A 305 -6.17 7.71 -27.05
C PRO A 305 -6.25 6.27 -27.56
N SER A 306 -6.92 5.37 -26.84
CA SER A 306 -7.04 3.97 -27.28
C SER A 306 -8.00 3.78 -28.43
N ILE A 307 -9.06 4.58 -28.58
CA ILE A 307 -9.98 4.47 -29.73
C ILE A 307 -10.07 5.82 -30.44
N ILE A 308 -9.88 5.82 -31.75
CA ILE A 308 -10.05 7.00 -32.60
C ILE A 308 -11.11 6.70 -33.66
N ILE A 309 -12.11 7.57 -33.77
CA ILE A 309 -13.15 7.49 -34.81
C ILE A 309 -12.97 8.67 -35.75
N ILE A 310 -12.85 8.40 -37.04
CA ILE A 310 -12.71 9.39 -38.10
C ILE A 310 -13.96 9.32 -38.96
N ASP A 311 -14.73 10.40 -39.03
CA ASP A 311 -15.97 10.47 -39.82
C ASP A 311 -16.08 11.76 -40.66
N LYS A 312 -17.23 11.95 -41.33
CA LYS A 312 -17.55 13.16 -42.08
C LYS A 312 -17.62 14.43 -41.22
N ASN A 313 -17.75 14.29 -39.90
CA ASN A 313 -17.86 15.39 -38.95
C ASN A 313 -16.52 15.72 -38.27
N GLY A 314 -15.52 14.83 -38.32
CA GLY A 314 -14.18 15.09 -37.79
C GLY A 314 -13.50 13.86 -37.19
N VAL A 315 -12.53 14.10 -36.31
CA VAL A 315 -11.78 13.06 -35.58
C VAL A 315 -12.19 13.08 -34.12
N ILE A 316 -12.74 11.98 -33.63
CA ILE A 316 -13.14 11.78 -32.24
C ILE A 316 -12.13 10.85 -31.57
N ARG A 317 -11.65 11.22 -30.38
CA ARG A 317 -10.53 10.57 -29.70
C ARG A 317 -10.96 10.14 -28.29
N TYR A 318 -10.89 8.85 -27.97
CA TYR A 318 -11.36 8.26 -26.70
C TYR A 318 -10.26 7.55 -25.94
N ARG A 319 -10.23 7.74 -24.61
CA ARG A 319 -9.33 7.01 -23.72
C ARG A 319 -9.78 5.55 -23.52
N PRO A 320 -8.85 4.63 -23.21
CA PRO A 320 -9.14 3.19 -23.06
C PRO A 320 -10.26 2.87 -22.07
N ASP A 321 -10.37 3.64 -20.99
CA ASP A 321 -11.34 3.46 -19.92
C ASP A 321 -12.74 4.02 -20.24
N ALA A 322 -12.88 4.86 -21.27
CA ALA A 322 -14.13 5.52 -21.61
C ALA A 322 -15.12 4.63 -22.38
N ILE A 323 -14.64 3.59 -23.07
CA ILE A 323 -15.46 2.66 -23.85
C ILE A 323 -15.38 1.28 -23.21
N SER A 324 -16.38 0.96 -22.39
CA SER A 324 -16.41 -0.26 -21.56
C SER A 324 -17.26 -1.41 -22.15
N THR A 325 -17.99 -1.16 -23.24
CA THR A 325 -18.84 -2.17 -23.90
C THR A 325 -18.88 -1.96 -25.42
N ALA A 326 -19.19 -3.03 -26.17
CA ALA A 326 -19.39 -2.96 -27.63
C ALA A 326 -20.59 -2.08 -27.99
N GLU A 327 -21.71 -2.22 -27.28
CA GLU A 327 -22.92 -1.41 -27.48
C GLU A 327 -22.66 0.10 -27.34
N ALA A 328 -21.79 0.52 -26.40
CA ALA A 328 -21.40 1.92 -26.26
C ALA A 328 -20.60 2.44 -27.47
N LEU A 329 -19.70 1.61 -28.03
CA LEU A 329 -18.96 1.92 -29.24
C LEU A 329 -19.89 1.97 -30.47
N GLU A 330 -20.83 1.03 -30.58
CA GLU A 330 -21.81 0.96 -31.67
C GLU A 330 -22.72 2.19 -31.69
N LYS A 331 -23.32 2.55 -30.55
CA LYS A 331 -24.16 3.76 -30.42
C LYS A 331 -23.40 5.03 -30.79
N LEU A 332 -22.12 5.08 -30.42
CA LEU A 332 -21.27 6.19 -30.78
C LEU A 332 -21.02 6.25 -32.29
N ILE A 333 -20.74 5.13 -32.94
CA ILE A 333 -20.60 5.04 -34.41
C ILE A 333 -21.92 5.43 -35.09
N GLU A 334 -23.07 5.02 -34.58
CA GLU A 334 -24.38 5.40 -35.12
C GLU A 334 -24.67 6.90 -34.94
N SER A 335 -24.15 7.50 -33.85
CA SER A 335 -24.28 8.94 -33.62
C SER A 335 -23.47 9.80 -34.59
N CYS A 336 -22.48 9.23 -35.29
CA CYS A 336 -21.73 9.91 -36.36
C CYS A 336 -22.61 10.34 -37.55
N ASP A 337 -23.82 9.80 -37.69
CA ASP A 337 -24.76 10.25 -38.72
C ASP A 337 -25.63 11.45 -38.29
N VAL A 338 -25.64 11.78 -37.01
CA VAL A 338 -26.31 12.95 -36.44
C VAL A 338 -25.27 14.08 -36.31
N PRO A 339 -25.56 15.32 -36.76
CA PRO A 339 -24.66 16.44 -36.50
C PRO A 339 -24.45 16.57 -34.99
N TYR A 340 -23.25 16.28 -34.52
CA TYR A 340 -22.84 16.56 -33.16
C TYR A 340 -22.96 18.08 -32.95
N VAL A 341 -23.91 18.51 -32.13
CA VAL A 341 -23.95 19.90 -31.64
C VAL A 341 -22.92 19.95 -30.50
N PRO A 342 -21.76 20.60 -30.68
CA PRO A 342 -20.82 20.73 -29.59
C PRO A 342 -21.53 21.39 -28.41
N LEU A 343 -21.42 20.76 -27.23
CA LEU A 343 -21.77 21.46 -26.00
C LEU A 343 -20.96 22.76 -26.02
N PRO A 344 -21.60 23.94 -25.82
CA PRO A 344 -20.91 25.20 -25.88
C PRO A 344 -19.71 25.15 -24.93
N VAL A 345 -18.52 25.44 -25.46
CA VAL A 345 -17.29 25.42 -24.67
C VAL A 345 -17.48 26.40 -23.51
N PRO A 346 -17.42 25.94 -22.26
CA PRO A 346 -17.53 26.82 -21.11
C PRO A 346 -16.52 27.98 -21.22
N GLN A 347 -17.01 29.21 -21.11
CA GLN A 347 -16.20 30.43 -21.23
C GLN A 347 -15.81 30.97 -19.85
N THR A 348 -16.54 30.61 -18.81
CA THR A 348 -16.32 31.07 -17.43
C THR A 348 -15.89 29.93 -16.50
N ALA A 349 -15.22 30.27 -15.41
CA ALA A 349 -14.80 29.29 -14.40
C ALA A 349 -16.02 28.60 -13.75
N GLU A 350 -17.12 29.33 -13.59
CA GLU A 350 -18.41 28.85 -13.10
C GLU A 350 -19.01 27.79 -14.02
N GLU A 351 -19.01 28.03 -15.34
CA GLU A 351 -19.50 27.07 -16.33
C GLU A 351 -18.62 25.82 -16.38
N TRP A 352 -17.30 25.96 -16.24
CA TRP A 352 -16.39 24.82 -16.14
C TRP A 352 -16.62 23.99 -14.87
N VAL A 353 -16.89 24.63 -13.72
CA VAL A 353 -17.29 23.91 -12.51
C VAL A 353 -18.63 23.22 -12.69
N LYS A 354 -19.63 23.87 -13.30
CA LYS A 354 -20.92 23.25 -13.59
C LYS A 354 -20.76 22.02 -14.48
N ARG A 355 -19.90 22.11 -15.50
CA ARG A 355 -19.55 20.99 -16.37
C ARG A 355 -18.92 19.84 -15.58
N GLY A 356 -17.97 20.15 -14.70
CA GLY A 356 -17.37 19.16 -13.80
C GLY A 356 -18.39 18.49 -12.88
N ASP A 357 -19.33 19.26 -12.33
CA ASP A 357 -20.42 18.75 -11.48
C ASP A 357 -21.36 17.82 -12.27
N GLU A 358 -21.71 18.17 -13.51
CA GLU A 358 -22.50 17.31 -14.41
C GLU A 358 -21.80 15.99 -14.71
N LEU A 359 -20.50 16.04 -15.03
CA LEU A 359 -19.69 14.84 -15.28
C LEU A 359 -19.55 13.96 -14.04
N TYR A 360 -19.51 14.57 -12.85
CA TYR A 360 -19.43 13.85 -11.58
C TYR A 360 -20.76 13.20 -11.16
N LYS A 361 -21.92 13.77 -11.53
CA LYS A 361 -23.24 13.24 -11.16
C LYS A 361 -23.48 11.80 -11.62
N ASP A 362 -22.92 11.40 -12.76
CA ASP A 362 -23.11 10.06 -13.31
C ASP A 362 -22.29 8.97 -12.61
N LYS A 363 -21.50 9.31 -11.58
CA LYS A 363 -20.79 8.48 -10.57
C LYS A 363 -20.01 7.25 -11.04
N ASN A 364 -20.01 6.87 -12.31
CA ASN A 364 -19.41 5.63 -12.78
C ASN A 364 -18.40 5.81 -13.92
N TYR A 365 -18.37 6.92 -14.67
CA TYR A 365 -17.60 6.92 -15.92
C TYR A 365 -16.73 8.16 -16.27
N PHE A 366 -16.84 9.32 -15.60
CA PHE A 366 -16.14 10.55 -16.06
C PHE A 366 -15.37 11.32 -14.98
N TYR A 367 -14.68 10.61 -14.08
CA TYR A 367 -13.92 11.23 -12.98
C TYR A 367 -12.74 12.08 -13.48
N THR A 368 -12.03 11.58 -14.49
CA THR A 368 -10.90 12.29 -15.09
C THR A 368 -11.33 13.59 -15.75
N GLU A 369 -12.48 13.57 -16.41
CA GLU A 369 -13.07 14.69 -17.14
C GLU A 369 -13.62 15.73 -16.17
N ALA A 370 -14.20 15.30 -15.05
CA ALA A 370 -14.59 16.20 -13.98
C ALA A 370 -13.37 16.91 -13.37
N ILE A 371 -12.27 16.19 -13.10
CA ILE A 371 -11.00 16.76 -12.62
C ILE A 371 -10.43 17.75 -13.66
N ASP A 372 -10.47 17.39 -14.94
CA ASP A 372 -10.00 18.27 -16.02
C ASP A 372 -10.86 19.54 -16.12
N ALA A 373 -12.18 19.41 -16.00
CA ALA A 373 -13.11 20.54 -16.00
C ALA A 373 -12.84 21.50 -14.82
N TYR A 374 -12.67 20.98 -13.60
CA TYR A 374 -12.27 21.82 -12.46
C TYR A 374 -10.89 22.45 -12.65
N SER A 375 -9.96 21.74 -13.30
CA SER A 375 -8.63 22.28 -13.62
C SER A 375 -8.69 23.40 -14.66
N GLN A 376 -9.63 23.35 -15.62
CA GLN A 376 -9.88 24.47 -16.53
C GLN A 376 -10.47 25.67 -15.80
N ALA A 377 -11.43 25.45 -14.89
CA ALA A 377 -11.97 26.52 -14.05
C ALA A 377 -10.86 27.25 -13.28
N ILE A 378 -9.92 26.50 -12.70
CA ILE A 378 -8.76 27.04 -11.98
C ILE A 378 -7.81 27.79 -12.93
N ARG A 379 -7.59 27.29 -14.15
CA ARG A 379 -6.76 27.98 -15.14
C ARG A 379 -7.35 29.33 -15.56
N LEU A 380 -8.67 29.40 -15.75
CA LEU A 380 -9.36 30.63 -16.13
C LEU A 380 -9.45 31.62 -14.98
N ASN A 381 -9.71 31.14 -13.78
CA ASN A 381 -9.75 31.96 -12.57
C ASN A 381 -9.05 31.24 -11.41
N PRO A 382 -7.75 31.53 -11.19
CA PRO A 382 -6.98 30.94 -10.09
C PRO A 382 -7.48 31.29 -8.69
N ASN A 383 -8.34 32.31 -8.55
CA ASN A 383 -8.92 32.71 -7.27
C ASN A 383 -10.32 32.09 -7.05
N TYR A 384 -10.81 31.25 -7.98
CA TYR A 384 -12.11 30.61 -7.85
C TYR A 384 -12.03 29.37 -6.94
N TYR A 385 -12.08 29.64 -5.63
CA TYR A 385 -11.91 28.62 -4.57
C TYR A 385 -12.87 27.43 -4.66
N VAL A 386 -14.06 27.60 -5.26
CA VAL A 386 -15.05 26.53 -5.46
C VAL A 386 -14.47 25.40 -6.31
N ALA A 387 -13.70 25.71 -7.35
CA ALA A 387 -13.10 24.70 -8.22
C ALA A 387 -12.07 23.83 -7.47
N TYR A 388 -11.29 24.43 -6.57
CA TYR A 388 -10.36 23.71 -5.70
C TYR A 388 -11.10 22.79 -4.73
N LEU A 389 -12.15 23.28 -4.06
CA LEU A 389 -12.95 22.45 -3.14
C LEU A 389 -13.58 21.24 -3.84
N LYS A 390 -14.12 21.45 -5.05
CA LYS A 390 -14.73 20.40 -5.86
C LYS A 390 -13.69 19.37 -6.30
N ARG A 391 -12.55 19.82 -6.81
CA ARG A 391 -11.47 18.94 -7.26
C ARG A 391 -10.83 18.16 -6.10
N ALA A 392 -10.63 18.79 -4.95
CA ALA A 392 -10.16 18.14 -3.73
C ALA A 392 -11.07 16.97 -3.30
N ARG A 393 -12.39 17.17 -3.30
CA ARG A 393 -13.35 16.12 -2.96
C ARG A 393 -13.23 14.91 -3.90
N LEU A 394 -13.07 15.16 -5.19
CA LEU A 394 -12.84 14.08 -6.16
C LEU A 394 -11.50 13.37 -5.94
N TYR A 395 -10.44 14.09 -5.58
CA TYR A 395 -9.16 13.47 -5.25
C TYR A 395 -9.23 12.60 -4.00
N ASP A 396 -9.94 13.05 -2.94
CA ASP A 396 -10.17 12.27 -1.71
C ASP A 396 -10.93 10.95 -1.99
N GLU A 397 -11.96 11.00 -2.84
CA GLU A 397 -12.73 9.80 -3.24
C GLU A 397 -11.92 8.79 -4.07
N LYS A 398 -10.86 9.25 -4.75
CA LYS A 398 -9.99 8.42 -5.59
C LYS A 398 -8.64 8.09 -4.93
N TYR A 399 -8.55 8.24 -3.61
CA TYR A 399 -7.36 7.91 -2.82
C TYR A 399 -6.10 8.68 -3.27
N ASN A 400 -6.29 9.89 -3.80
CA ASN A 400 -5.19 10.82 -4.07
C ASN A 400 -5.12 11.90 -2.97
N ASP A 401 -4.93 11.42 -1.74
CA ASP A 401 -4.99 12.24 -0.52
C ASP A 401 -4.04 13.44 -0.57
N GLN A 402 -2.86 13.30 -1.21
CA GLN A 402 -1.89 14.38 -1.33
C GLN A 402 -2.37 15.53 -2.23
N LYS A 403 -2.98 15.23 -3.38
CA LYS A 403 -3.55 16.28 -4.25
C LYS A 403 -4.79 16.91 -3.65
N ALA A 404 -5.57 16.13 -2.90
CA ALA A 404 -6.69 16.67 -2.13
C ALA A 404 -6.20 17.71 -1.10
N LEU A 405 -5.11 17.42 -0.38
CA LEU A 405 -4.51 18.38 0.56
C LEU A 405 -4.05 19.68 -0.13
N GLU A 406 -3.34 19.59 -1.26
CA GLU A 406 -2.86 20.77 -1.99
C GLU A 406 -4.00 21.70 -2.42
N ASP A 407 -5.09 21.12 -2.93
CA ASP A 407 -6.27 21.89 -3.33
C ASP A 407 -7.00 22.49 -2.12
N LEU A 408 -7.07 21.76 -1.00
CA LEU A 408 -7.69 22.26 0.24
C LEU A 408 -6.87 23.38 0.89
N ASP A 409 -5.54 23.27 0.89
CA ASP A 409 -4.65 24.31 1.36
C ASP A 409 -4.83 25.59 0.53
N LYS A 410 -4.90 25.45 -0.80
CA LYS A 410 -5.14 26.61 -1.68
C LYS A 410 -6.54 27.19 -1.50
N MET A 411 -7.55 26.34 -1.32
CA MET A 411 -8.91 26.77 -1.05
C MET A 411 -8.99 27.58 0.25
N ILE A 412 -8.36 27.11 1.32
CA ILE A 412 -8.35 27.76 2.64
C ILE A 412 -7.57 29.09 2.59
N GLU A 413 -6.46 29.14 1.84
CA GLU A 413 -5.72 30.38 1.57
C GLU A 413 -6.63 31.45 0.92
N LEU A 414 -7.43 31.04 -0.06
CA LEU A 414 -8.34 31.94 -0.79
C LEU A 414 -9.60 32.32 0.02
N LYS A 415 -10.14 31.37 0.79
CA LYS A 415 -11.42 31.52 1.49
C LYS A 415 -11.39 30.80 2.86
N PRO A 416 -10.82 31.45 3.90
CA PRO A 416 -10.56 30.81 5.19
C PRO A 416 -11.79 30.64 6.10
N ASP A 417 -12.95 31.16 5.73
CA ASP A 417 -14.21 31.13 6.51
C ASP A 417 -15.15 29.98 6.13
N VAL A 418 -14.77 29.13 5.17
CA VAL A 418 -15.58 27.99 4.74
C VAL A 418 -15.27 26.77 5.62
N ILE A 419 -16.16 26.47 6.55
CA ILE A 419 -16.01 25.34 7.50
C ILE A 419 -15.87 23.98 6.79
N ASP A 420 -16.58 23.77 5.68
CA ASP A 420 -16.58 22.49 4.93
C ASP A 420 -15.18 22.07 4.45
N SER A 421 -14.29 23.04 4.17
CA SER A 421 -12.93 22.72 3.71
C SER A 421 -12.04 22.22 4.85
N TYR A 422 -12.19 22.77 6.06
CA TYR A 422 -11.51 22.24 7.24
C TYR A 422 -12.00 20.84 7.60
N TYR A 423 -13.30 20.55 7.50
CA TYR A 423 -13.82 19.19 7.69
C TYR A 423 -13.21 18.21 6.68
N LEU A 424 -13.21 18.59 5.40
CA LEU A 424 -12.66 17.75 4.34
C LEU A 424 -11.14 17.56 4.51
N ARG A 425 -10.41 18.62 4.87
CA ARG A 425 -8.96 18.55 5.11
C ARG A 425 -8.63 17.72 6.34
N ALA A 426 -9.36 17.88 7.44
CA ALA A 426 -9.21 17.05 8.63
C ALA A 426 -9.42 15.56 8.32
N SER A 427 -10.45 15.21 7.53
CA SER A 427 -10.70 13.83 7.07
C SER A 427 -9.51 13.26 6.29
N VAL A 428 -8.99 14.00 5.30
CA VAL A 428 -7.81 13.61 4.51
C VAL A 428 -6.57 13.45 5.40
N LEU A 429 -6.35 14.39 6.33
CA LEU A 429 -5.24 14.35 7.29
C LEU A 429 -5.32 13.14 8.22
N ILE A 430 -6.52 12.73 8.65
CA ILE A 430 -6.75 11.53 9.46
C ILE A 430 -6.36 10.27 8.67
N LYS A 431 -6.75 10.16 7.38
CA LYS A 431 -6.35 9.04 6.50
C LYS A 431 -4.82 8.95 6.38
N LEU A 432 -4.16 10.09 6.29
CA LEU A 432 -2.70 10.22 6.26
C LEU A 432 -2.01 10.12 7.63
N ARG A 433 -2.77 9.84 8.71
CA ARG A 433 -2.31 9.78 10.11
C ARG A 433 -1.66 11.07 10.64
N ARG A 434 -1.96 12.22 10.03
CA ARG A 434 -1.50 13.56 10.45
C ARG A 434 -2.48 14.18 11.45
N PHE A 435 -2.62 13.52 12.60
CA PHE A 435 -3.67 13.81 13.57
C PHE A 435 -3.60 15.21 14.19
N ASP A 436 -2.42 15.73 14.51
CA ASP A 436 -2.31 17.07 15.13
C ASP A 436 -2.77 18.19 14.17
N LEU A 437 -2.53 18.02 12.85
CA LEU A 437 -3.03 18.96 11.85
C LEU A 437 -4.56 18.86 11.71
N ALA A 438 -5.12 17.65 11.78
CA ALA A 438 -6.57 17.48 11.78
C ALA A 438 -7.23 18.12 13.01
N ILE A 439 -6.59 18.04 14.18
CA ILE A 439 -7.03 18.73 15.40
C ILE A 439 -7.03 20.24 15.19
N ASN A 440 -5.97 20.81 14.61
CA ASN A 440 -5.92 22.24 14.29
C ASN A 440 -7.06 22.67 13.35
N ASP A 441 -7.45 21.82 12.41
CA ASP A 441 -8.59 22.09 11.53
C ASP A 441 -9.91 22.09 12.30
N TYR A 442 -10.13 21.14 13.22
CA TYR A 442 -11.30 21.18 14.10
C TYR A 442 -11.28 22.37 15.06
N ASP A 443 -10.11 22.77 15.57
CA ASP A 443 -9.95 23.98 16.37
C ASP A 443 -10.37 25.21 15.55
N LYS A 444 -10.01 25.28 14.26
CA LYS A 444 -10.45 26.37 13.37
C LYS A 444 -11.96 26.36 13.13
N ILE A 445 -12.57 25.18 12.98
CA ILE A 445 -14.03 25.09 12.87
C ILE A 445 -14.69 25.64 14.13
N LEU A 446 -14.17 25.30 15.31
CA LEU A 446 -14.71 25.75 16.59
C LEU A 446 -14.39 27.22 16.90
N ASP A 447 -13.29 27.78 16.37
CA ASP A 447 -13.02 29.22 16.37
C ASP A 447 -14.10 29.98 15.58
N ILE A 448 -14.50 29.45 14.42
CA ILE A 448 -15.51 30.06 13.53
C ILE A 448 -16.93 29.84 14.08
N LYS A 449 -17.22 28.63 14.58
CA LYS A 449 -18.52 28.20 15.08
C LYS A 449 -18.37 27.39 16.38
N PRO A 450 -18.35 28.05 17.55
CA PRO A 450 -18.09 27.40 18.84
C PRO A 450 -19.07 26.29 19.22
N ASP A 451 -20.32 26.39 18.78
CA ASP A 451 -21.38 25.42 19.09
C ASP A 451 -21.49 24.27 18.07
N GLU A 452 -20.48 24.11 17.20
CA GLU A 452 -20.45 23.05 16.19
C GLU A 452 -20.17 21.68 16.83
N LEU A 453 -21.24 21.04 17.33
CA LEU A 453 -21.20 19.76 18.04
C LEU A 453 -20.44 18.67 17.26
N GLN A 454 -20.55 18.64 15.94
CA GLN A 454 -19.89 17.63 15.11
C GLN A 454 -18.36 17.78 15.12
N ALA A 455 -17.84 19.02 15.07
CA ALA A 455 -16.41 19.27 15.14
C ALA A 455 -15.82 18.86 16.49
N SER A 456 -16.51 19.12 17.61
CA SER A 456 -16.06 18.65 18.93
C SER A 456 -16.08 17.12 19.05
N LEU A 457 -17.10 16.46 18.49
CA LEU A 457 -17.16 14.99 18.45
C LEU A 457 -15.99 14.40 17.65
N ASP A 458 -15.73 14.95 16.48
CA ASP A 458 -14.69 14.45 15.59
C ASP A 458 -13.29 14.74 16.16
N ARG A 459 -13.07 15.91 16.78
CA ARG A 459 -11.82 16.24 17.50
C ARG A 459 -11.56 15.29 18.66
N ALA A 460 -12.58 14.99 19.48
CA ALA A 460 -12.50 14.00 20.55
C ALA A 460 -12.19 12.59 19.99
N GLY A 461 -12.75 12.26 18.82
CA GLY A 461 -12.42 11.06 18.06
C GLY A 461 -10.95 10.99 17.68
N VAL A 462 -10.37 12.09 17.18
CA VAL A 462 -8.94 12.16 16.84
C VAL A 462 -8.06 12.06 18.10
N TYR A 463 -8.42 12.69 19.22
CA TYR A 463 -7.72 12.50 20.49
C TYR A 463 -7.73 11.02 20.92
N LYS A 464 -8.85 10.31 20.77
CA LYS A 464 -8.94 8.85 21.02
C LYS A 464 -7.99 8.08 20.11
N MET A 465 -7.93 8.39 18.82
CA MET A 465 -7.03 7.74 17.85
C MET A 465 -5.54 7.99 18.15
N GLN A 466 -5.21 9.16 18.70
CA GLN A 466 -3.86 9.47 19.20
C GLN A 466 -3.55 8.84 20.56
N GLY A 467 -4.51 8.17 21.21
CA GLY A 467 -4.40 7.66 22.59
C GLY A 467 -4.30 8.73 23.66
N LYS A 468 -4.66 9.98 23.35
CA LYS A 468 -4.80 11.09 24.32
C LYS A 468 -6.15 10.98 25.03
N TYR A 469 -6.36 9.87 25.74
CA TYR A 469 -7.67 9.49 26.29
C TYR A 469 -8.25 10.50 27.28
N ASP A 470 -7.42 11.14 28.12
CA ASP A 470 -7.93 12.13 29.08
C ASP A 470 -8.52 13.38 28.38
N LEU A 471 -7.93 13.82 27.26
CA LEU A 471 -8.48 14.92 26.46
C LEU A 471 -9.82 14.52 25.83
N ALA A 472 -9.87 13.34 25.22
CA ALA A 472 -11.10 12.80 24.63
C ALA A 472 -12.21 12.64 25.68
N ILE A 473 -11.90 12.11 26.88
CA ILE A 473 -12.85 11.93 27.99
C ILE A 473 -13.43 13.29 28.42
N ASN A 474 -12.58 14.30 28.61
CA ASN A 474 -13.03 15.63 29.01
C ASN A 474 -13.98 16.24 27.98
N GLU A 475 -13.66 16.07 26.69
CA GLU A 475 -14.49 16.60 25.61
C GLU A 475 -15.82 15.85 25.49
N TYR A 476 -15.82 14.51 25.46
CA TYR A 476 -17.05 13.72 25.45
C TYR A 476 -17.94 13.99 26.67
N SER A 477 -17.36 14.25 27.84
CA SER A 477 -18.14 14.56 29.04
C SER A 477 -18.91 15.88 28.91
N LYS A 478 -18.30 16.92 28.34
CA LYS A 478 -18.99 18.18 28.02
C LYS A 478 -20.10 17.98 26.97
N LEU A 479 -19.83 17.12 25.98
CA LEU A 479 -20.79 16.84 24.92
C LEU A 479 -22.02 16.09 25.45
N ILE A 480 -21.88 15.18 26.42
CA ILE A 480 -23.04 14.46 27.02
C ILE A 480 -24.05 15.42 27.66
N GLU A 481 -23.59 16.50 28.29
CA GLU A 481 -24.46 17.47 28.96
C GLU A 481 -25.34 18.26 27.99
N SER A 482 -24.92 18.39 26.72
CA SER A 482 -25.51 19.28 25.72
C SER A 482 -26.02 18.57 24.47
N ALA A 483 -25.64 17.31 24.24
CA ALA A 483 -25.95 16.60 23.01
C ALA A 483 -27.43 16.17 22.93
N PRO A 484 -28.04 16.24 21.72
CA PRO A 484 -29.33 15.61 21.47
C PRO A 484 -29.30 14.12 21.80
N LYS A 485 -30.41 13.58 22.35
CA LYS A 485 -30.52 12.15 22.73
C LYS A 485 -30.05 11.18 21.65
N GLY A 486 -30.28 11.51 20.37
CA GLY A 486 -29.85 10.68 19.24
C GLY A 486 -28.32 10.49 19.10
N LYS A 487 -27.51 11.41 19.64
CA LYS A 487 -26.03 11.29 19.64
C LYS A 487 -25.46 10.71 20.94
N ALA A 488 -26.27 10.60 22.00
CA ALA A 488 -25.81 10.14 23.31
C ALA A 488 -25.17 8.74 23.27
N ILE A 489 -25.75 7.80 22.51
CA ILE A 489 -25.19 6.44 22.34
C ILE A 489 -23.75 6.49 21.84
N ALA A 490 -23.48 7.24 20.76
CA ALA A 490 -22.14 7.34 20.19
C ALA A 490 -21.15 7.99 21.17
N ILE A 491 -21.60 8.97 21.95
CA ILE A 491 -20.74 9.67 22.90
C ILE A 491 -20.38 8.77 24.09
N TYR A 492 -21.37 8.10 24.69
CA TYR A 492 -21.12 7.13 25.77
C TYR A 492 -20.25 5.98 25.30
N MET A 493 -20.48 5.44 24.10
CA MET A 493 -19.60 4.40 23.52
C MET A 493 -18.16 4.88 23.43
N ASN A 494 -17.93 6.04 22.82
CA ASN A 494 -16.58 6.55 22.61
C ASN A 494 -15.87 6.94 23.92
N ARG A 495 -16.59 7.51 24.89
CA ARG A 495 -16.03 7.82 26.20
C ARG A 495 -15.76 6.56 27.01
N GLY A 496 -16.66 5.58 26.96
CA GLY A 496 -16.48 4.23 27.51
C GLY A 496 -15.23 3.56 26.97
N ASP A 497 -14.99 3.63 25.66
CA ASP A 497 -13.75 3.11 25.05
C ASP A 497 -12.51 3.80 25.61
N CYS A 498 -12.53 5.13 25.74
CA CYS A 498 -11.42 5.87 26.34
C CYS A 498 -11.17 5.47 27.80
N TYR A 499 -12.23 5.23 28.57
CA TYR A 499 -12.10 4.71 29.94
C TYR A 499 -11.52 3.30 29.96
N LEU A 500 -11.98 2.40 29.08
CA LEU A 500 -11.49 1.03 28.96
C LEU A 500 -10.00 1.01 28.60
N PHE A 501 -9.57 1.78 27.60
CA PHE A 501 -8.16 1.87 27.22
C PHE A 501 -7.27 2.54 28.29
N SER A 502 -7.87 3.36 29.16
CA SER A 502 -7.20 3.96 30.32
C SER A 502 -7.26 3.07 31.57
N ASN A 503 -7.74 1.82 31.47
CA ASN A 503 -7.99 0.90 32.60
C ASN A 503 -8.93 1.46 33.69
N LYS A 504 -9.76 2.46 33.36
CA LYS A 504 -10.79 3.04 34.26
C LYS A 504 -12.08 2.22 34.14
N ASN A 505 -12.01 0.94 34.47
CA ASN A 505 -13.02 -0.06 34.10
C ASN A 505 -14.40 0.20 34.69
N ASP A 506 -14.51 0.72 35.91
CA ASP A 506 -15.81 1.05 36.51
C ASP A 506 -16.55 2.14 35.71
N LEU A 507 -15.82 3.15 35.23
CA LEU A 507 -16.39 4.22 34.41
C LEU A 507 -16.75 3.72 33.01
N ALA A 508 -15.95 2.84 32.43
CA ALA A 508 -16.27 2.20 31.15
C ALA A 508 -17.56 1.36 31.27
N ILE A 509 -17.69 0.55 32.33
CA ILE A 509 -18.88 -0.26 32.61
C ILE A 509 -20.11 0.63 32.77
N SER A 510 -19.98 1.76 33.48
CA SER A 510 -21.05 2.73 33.64
C SER A 510 -21.51 3.29 32.29
N ASP A 511 -20.59 3.75 31.45
CA ASP A 511 -20.91 4.31 30.13
C ASP A 511 -21.54 3.28 29.19
N TYR A 512 -20.99 2.06 29.12
CA TYR A 512 -21.61 1.01 28.31
C TYR A 512 -22.98 0.58 28.85
N SER A 513 -23.20 0.64 30.17
CA SER A 513 -24.51 0.37 30.75
C SER A 513 -25.53 1.44 30.38
N GLN A 514 -25.14 2.72 30.33
CA GLN A 514 -25.99 3.80 29.80
C GLN A 514 -26.37 3.55 28.33
N VAL A 515 -25.44 3.06 27.51
CA VAL A 515 -25.75 2.67 26.12
C VAL A 515 -26.78 1.53 26.08
N LEU A 516 -26.66 0.54 26.96
CA LEU A 516 -27.57 -0.61 27.02
C LEU A 516 -28.93 -0.27 27.66
N GLU A 517 -29.03 0.77 28.48
CA GLU A 517 -30.31 1.33 28.92
C GLU A 517 -31.04 2.01 27.76
N LEU A 518 -30.31 2.73 26.90
CA LEU A 518 -30.87 3.39 25.71
C LEU A 518 -31.20 2.40 24.58
N ASN A 519 -30.36 1.38 24.40
CA ASN A 519 -30.53 0.33 23.41
C ASN A 519 -30.05 -1.04 23.96
N PRO A 520 -30.96 -1.84 24.56
CA PRO A 520 -30.62 -3.13 25.18
C PRO A 520 -30.07 -4.19 24.23
N LEU A 521 -30.20 -3.98 22.91
CA LEU A 521 -29.76 -4.90 21.85
C LEU A 521 -28.47 -4.44 21.18
N PHE A 522 -27.79 -3.42 21.73
CA PHE A 522 -26.55 -2.92 21.14
C PHE A 522 -25.35 -3.82 21.46
N GLN A 523 -25.12 -4.80 20.58
CA GLN A 523 -24.09 -5.84 20.73
C GLN A 523 -22.68 -5.31 21.05
N TYR A 524 -22.26 -4.18 20.48
CA TYR A 524 -20.94 -3.60 20.72
C TYR A 524 -20.79 -3.10 22.16
N ALA A 525 -21.83 -2.55 22.77
CA ALA A 525 -21.80 -2.16 24.18
C ALA A 525 -21.76 -3.38 25.10
N LEU A 526 -22.47 -4.46 24.76
CA LEU A 526 -22.37 -5.73 25.51
C LEU A 526 -20.94 -6.27 25.46
N ALA A 527 -20.36 -6.41 24.27
CA ALA A 527 -18.99 -6.91 24.13
C ALA A 527 -17.98 -6.03 24.86
N ASN A 528 -18.04 -4.71 24.72
CA ASN A 528 -17.08 -3.82 25.37
C ASN A 528 -17.27 -3.76 26.90
N ARG A 529 -18.49 -3.89 27.41
CA ARG A 529 -18.74 -4.04 28.85
C ARG A 529 -18.24 -5.38 29.37
N GLY A 530 -18.42 -6.45 28.59
CA GLY A 530 -17.83 -7.77 28.86
C GLY A 530 -16.31 -7.72 28.95
N LEU A 531 -15.64 -6.99 28.05
CA LEU A 531 -14.19 -6.74 28.11
C LEU A 531 -13.79 -5.97 29.37
N ALA A 532 -14.56 -4.97 29.78
CA ALA A 532 -14.30 -4.23 31.01
C ALA A 532 -14.42 -5.12 32.26
N PHE A 533 -15.45 -5.99 32.32
CA PHE A 533 -15.58 -7.00 33.37
C PHE A 533 -14.44 -8.02 33.35
N LEU A 534 -14.01 -8.48 32.17
CA LEU A 534 -12.88 -9.38 32.01
C LEU A 534 -11.59 -8.78 32.57
N GLN A 535 -11.31 -7.49 32.33
CA GLN A 535 -10.16 -6.79 32.90
C GLN A 535 -10.25 -6.64 34.42
N GLN A 536 -11.46 -6.50 34.98
CA GLN A 536 -11.71 -6.54 36.42
C GLN A 536 -11.65 -7.95 37.02
N LYS A 537 -11.44 -8.97 36.19
CA LYS A 537 -11.50 -10.40 36.56
C LYS A 537 -12.89 -10.87 37.00
N ASP A 538 -13.94 -10.12 36.67
CA ASP A 538 -15.31 -10.56 36.83
C ASP A 538 -15.74 -11.37 35.60
N TYR A 539 -15.28 -12.62 35.59
CA TYR A 539 -15.45 -13.48 34.43
C TYR A 539 -16.91 -13.90 34.21
N ASP A 540 -17.73 -14.00 35.26
CA ASP A 540 -19.12 -14.42 35.12
C ASP A 540 -19.95 -13.35 34.40
N ARG A 541 -19.81 -12.08 34.78
CA ARG A 541 -20.49 -10.97 34.07
C ARG A 541 -19.94 -10.79 32.66
N ALA A 542 -18.63 -10.98 32.45
CA ALA A 542 -18.03 -10.97 31.12
C ALA A 542 -18.65 -12.04 30.20
N ILE A 543 -18.72 -13.29 30.67
CA ILE A 543 -19.32 -14.41 29.92
C ILE A 543 -20.79 -14.15 29.61
N ALA A 544 -21.56 -13.60 30.56
CA ALA A 544 -22.97 -13.27 30.34
C ALA A 544 -23.15 -12.22 29.22
N ASP A 545 -22.37 -11.14 29.26
CA ASP A 545 -22.43 -10.08 28.24
C ASP A 545 -21.97 -10.59 26.86
N PHE A 546 -20.88 -11.37 26.78
CA PHE A 546 -20.45 -11.97 25.51
C PHE A 546 -21.46 -12.97 24.96
N THR A 547 -22.09 -13.77 25.83
CA THR A 547 -23.13 -14.73 25.42
C THR A 547 -24.32 -14.00 24.82
N LYS A 548 -24.79 -12.92 25.46
CA LYS A 548 -25.86 -12.10 24.91
C LYS A 548 -25.45 -11.43 23.59
N ALA A 549 -24.22 -10.96 23.47
CA ALA A 549 -23.72 -10.40 22.21
C ALA A 549 -23.70 -11.44 21.07
N ILE A 550 -23.30 -12.69 21.37
CA ILE A 550 -23.32 -13.83 20.44
C ILE A 550 -24.75 -14.20 20.02
N GLU A 551 -25.70 -14.22 20.95
CA GLU A 551 -27.11 -14.49 20.66
C GLU A 551 -27.72 -13.47 19.70
N LEU A 552 -27.32 -12.20 19.82
CA LEU A 552 -27.79 -11.12 18.96
C LEU A 552 -27.11 -11.13 17.58
N ASN A 553 -25.79 -11.32 17.56
CA ASN A 553 -25.03 -11.41 16.33
C ASN A 553 -23.76 -12.25 16.54
N PRO A 554 -23.74 -13.50 16.07
CA PRO A 554 -22.58 -14.35 16.21
C PRO A 554 -21.47 -13.86 15.28
N VAL A 555 -20.42 -13.29 15.86
CA VAL A 555 -19.15 -12.97 15.17
C VAL A 555 -18.00 -13.61 15.91
N GLU A 556 -16.95 -13.97 15.18
CA GLU A 556 -15.76 -14.69 15.67
C GLU A 556 -15.16 -14.00 16.89
N LYS A 557 -15.13 -12.66 16.88
CA LYS A 557 -14.57 -11.86 17.96
C LYS A 557 -15.24 -12.09 19.31
N TYR A 558 -16.57 -12.25 19.34
CA TYR A 558 -17.29 -12.46 20.61
C TYR A 558 -17.04 -13.86 21.20
N TYR A 559 -16.92 -14.88 20.33
CA TYR A 559 -16.49 -16.21 20.74
C TYR A 559 -15.05 -16.20 21.25
N GLU A 560 -14.15 -15.45 20.59
CA GLU A 560 -12.76 -15.31 21.04
C GLU A 560 -12.70 -14.71 22.45
N ASP A 561 -13.39 -13.58 22.67
CA ASP A 561 -13.39 -12.90 23.96
C ASP A 561 -14.02 -13.75 25.07
N ARG A 562 -15.10 -14.50 24.77
CA ARG A 562 -15.72 -15.43 25.72
C ARG A 562 -14.83 -16.63 26.02
N SER A 563 -14.14 -17.17 25.01
CA SER A 563 -13.18 -18.27 25.20
C SER A 563 -12.07 -17.86 26.16
N ILE A 564 -11.57 -16.63 26.07
CA ILE A 564 -10.58 -16.08 27.02
C ILE A 564 -11.18 -16.03 28.43
N ALA A 565 -12.42 -15.56 28.58
CA ALA A 565 -13.09 -15.54 29.88
C ALA A 565 -13.26 -16.96 30.48
N TYR A 566 -13.63 -17.95 29.66
CA TYR A 566 -13.68 -19.36 30.07
C TYR A 566 -12.32 -19.89 30.49
N LEU A 567 -11.25 -19.60 29.75
CA LEU A 567 -9.89 -20.00 30.10
C LEU A 567 -9.44 -19.38 31.43
N ARG A 568 -9.81 -18.12 31.71
CA ARG A 568 -9.52 -17.48 32.99
C ARG A 568 -10.27 -18.12 34.16
N GLN A 569 -11.44 -18.73 33.91
CA GLN A 569 -12.15 -19.59 34.85
C GLN A 569 -11.71 -21.06 34.84
N GLN A 570 -10.68 -21.42 34.07
CA GLN A 570 -10.22 -22.79 33.88
C GLN A 570 -11.27 -23.74 33.24
N LYS A 571 -12.30 -23.19 32.58
CA LYS A 571 -13.30 -23.96 31.83
C LYS A 571 -12.77 -24.26 30.41
N VAL A 572 -11.79 -25.16 30.33
CA VAL A 572 -11.05 -25.45 29.07
C VAL A 572 -11.97 -26.01 27.98
N ASP A 573 -12.88 -26.92 28.31
CA ASP A 573 -13.80 -27.52 27.34
C ASP A 573 -14.66 -26.48 26.62
N LEU A 574 -15.25 -25.54 27.37
CA LEU A 574 -16.07 -24.46 26.80
C LEU A 574 -15.25 -23.51 25.93
N ALA A 575 -13.98 -23.28 26.28
CA ALA A 575 -13.08 -22.49 25.43
C ALA A 575 -12.76 -23.21 24.11
N ILE A 576 -12.54 -24.53 24.14
CA ILE A 576 -12.33 -25.35 22.94
C ILE A 576 -13.60 -25.33 22.06
N GLU A 577 -14.79 -25.39 22.65
CA GLU A 577 -16.06 -25.26 21.93
C GLU A 577 -16.16 -23.92 21.20
N ASP A 578 -15.87 -22.80 21.89
CA ASP A 578 -15.89 -21.45 21.30
C ASP A 578 -14.86 -21.30 20.17
N LEU A 579 -13.63 -21.78 20.35
CA LEU A 579 -12.61 -21.78 19.28
C LEU A 579 -13.02 -22.65 18.09
N THR A 580 -13.72 -23.75 18.34
CA THR A 580 -14.28 -24.60 17.28
C THR A 580 -15.40 -23.90 16.52
N LYS A 581 -16.24 -23.10 17.20
CA LYS A 581 -17.23 -22.25 16.53
C LYS A 581 -16.56 -21.22 15.63
N ILE A 582 -15.50 -20.57 16.09
CA ILE A 582 -14.73 -19.62 15.26
C ILE A 582 -14.19 -20.31 14.00
N ILE A 583 -13.56 -21.48 14.12
CA ILE A 583 -13.03 -22.23 12.97
C ILE A 583 -14.13 -22.61 11.97
N ASN A 584 -15.30 -23.03 12.46
CA ASN A 584 -16.43 -23.38 11.59
C ASN A 584 -17.02 -22.15 10.87
N MET A 585 -16.95 -20.97 11.48
CA MET A 585 -17.41 -19.72 10.87
C MET A 585 -16.39 -19.19 9.87
N ASN A 586 -15.11 -19.19 10.24
CA ASN A 586 -14.02 -18.69 9.44
C ASN A 586 -12.73 -19.48 9.74
N PRO A 587 -12.38 -20.45 8.88
CA PRO A 587 -11.15 -21.23 9.01
C PRO A 587 -9.87 -20.40 8.94
N ASN A 588 -9.93 -19.17 8.43
CA ASN A 588 -8.78 -18.27 8.32
C ASN A 588 -8.76 -17.21 9.42
N TYR A 589 -9.58 -17.33 10.47
CA TYR A 589 -9.50 -16.43 11.62
C TYR A 589 -8.17 -16.65 12.35
N ARG A 590 -7.38 -15.58 12.41
CA ARG A 590 -5.96 -15.59 12.80
C ARG A 590 -5.72 -16.27 14.14
N TYR A 591 -4.75 -17.19 14.19
CA TYR A 591 -4.30 -17.90 15.40
C TYR A 591 -5.32 -18.82 16.08
N THR A 592 -6.50 -19.06 15.48
CA THR A 592 -7.53 -19.89 16.14
C THR A 592 -7.10 -21.34 16.28
N TYR A 593 -6.54 -21.93 15.23
CA TYR A 593 -6.03 -23.31 15.29
C TYR A 593 -4.84 -23.39 16.25
N PHE A 594 -3.95 -22.39 16.23
CA PHE A 594 -2.87 -22.33 17.21
C PHE A 594 -3.37 -22.34 18.66
N TYR A 595 -4.33 -21.49 19.02
CA TYR A 595 -4.86 -21.45 20.38
C TYR A 595 -5.59 -22.74 20.76
N ARG A 596 -6.40 -23.32 19.86
CA ARG A 596 -7.10 -24.58 20.14
C ARG A 596 -6.12 -25.76 20.25
N GLY A 597 -5.09 -25.79 19.41
CA GLY A 597 -4.00 -26.76 19.49
C GLY A 597 -3.28 -26.71 20.84
N LEU A 598 -2.98 -25.52 21.36
CA LEU A 598 -2.40 -25.37 22.70
C LEU A 598 -3.33 -25.91 23.81
N LEU A 599 -4.64 -25.71 23.70
CA LEU A 599 -5.60 -26.28 24.65
C LEU A 599 -5.66 -27.81 24.54
N PHE A 600 -5.58 -28.37 23.34
CA PHE A 600 -5.50 -29.82 23.16
C PHE A 600 -4.21 -30.41 23.74
N VAL A 601 -3.07 -29.72 23.67
CA VAL A 601 -1.85 -30.14 24.38
C VAL A 601 -2.09 -30.19 25.89
N LYS A 602 -2.74 -29.17 26.46
CA LYS A 602 -3.07 -29.12 27.89
C LYS A 602 -3.98 -30.27 28.33
N GLU A 603 -4.94 -30.64 27.50
CA GLU A 603 -5.83 -31.79 27.71
C GLU A 603 -5.22 -33.13 27.27
N GLN A 604 -3.93 -33.17 26.92
CA GLN A 604 -3.18 -34.35 26.47
C GLN A 604 -3.74 -35.01 25.19
N GLN A 605 -4.50 -34.26 24.38
CA GLN A 605 -5.07 -34.68 23.11
C GLN A 605 -4.10 -34.36 21.95
N TYR A 606 -2.88 -34.91 22.02
CA TYR A 606 -1.75 -34.52 21.15
C TYR A 606 -2.04 -34.68 19.65
N THR A 607 -2.72 -35.74 19.22
CA THR A 607 -3.08 -35.94 17.81
C THR A 607 -3.96 -34.82 17.26
N LYS A 608 -4.89 -34.30 18.08
CA LYS A 608 -5.73 -33.15 17.68
C LYS A 608 -4.90 -31.86 17.65
N ALA A 609 -3.99 -31.68 18.61
CA ALA A 609 -3.09 -30.54 18.63
C ALA A 609 -2.20 -30.49 17.38
N VAL A 610 -1.61 -31.63 16.99
CA VAL A 610 -0.81 -31.75 15.76
C VAL A 610 -1.62 -31.36 14.53
N ALA A 611 -2.85 -31.87 14.40
CA ALA A 611 -3.72 -31.53 13.26
C ALA A 611 -4.00 -30.02 13.18
N ASP A 612 -4.31 -29.38 14.32
CA ASP A 612 -4.55 -27.94 14.38
C ASP A 612 -3.27 -27.12 14.06
N PHE A 613 -2.12 -27.51 14.60
CA PHE A 613 -0.86 -26.81 14.31
C PHE A 613 -0.42 -26.97 12.84
N ILE A 614 -0.68 -28.11 12.21
CA ILE A 614 -0.44 -28.29 10.77
C ILE A 614 -1.37 -27.36 9.97
N ALA A 615 -2.65 -27.28 10.31
CA ALA A 615 -3.58 -26.36 9.65
C ALA A 615 -3.15 -24.89 9.76
N GLU A 616 -2.62 -24.47 10.93
CA GLU A 616 -2.07 -23.13 11.11
C GLU A 616 -0.75 -22.94 10.32
N LYS A 617 0.08 -23.98 10.18
CA LYS A 617 1.38 -23.94 9.49
C LYS A 617 1.21 -23.62 8.00
N GLU A 618 0.13 -24.07 7.37
CA GLU A 618 -0.20 -23.71 5.99
C GLU A 618 -0.32 -22.20 5.78
N GLN A 619 -0.86 -21.47 6.77
CA GLN A 619 -1.01 -20.02 6.70
C GLN A 619 0.24 -19.27 7.16
N TYR A 620 0.97 -19.82 8.14
CA TYR A 620 2.13 -19.18 8.77
C TYR A 620 3.35 -20.11 8.82
N PRO A 621 3.90 -20.54 7.67
CA PRO A 621 4.92 -21.59 7.61
C PRO A 621 6.24 -21.23 8.27
N ARG A 622 6.51 -19.92 8.44
CA ARG A 622 7.74 -19.38 9.05
C ARG A 622 7.53 -18.83 10.47
N ASN A 623 6.45 -19.21 11.14
CA ASN A 623 6.22 -18.81 12.52
C ASN A 623 6.98 -19.75 13.47
N GLY A 624 8.15 -19.31 13.97
CA GLY A 624 8.99 -20.11 14.85
C GLY A 624 8.31 -20.58 16.14
N TYR A 625 7.34 -19.83 16.68
CA TYR A 625 6.59 -20.27 17.87
C TYR A 625 5.62 -21.41 17.56
N LEU A 626 4.98 -21.36 16.39
CA LEU A 626 4.10 -22.41 15.89
C LEU A 626 4.88 -23.69 15.60
N LEU A 627 6.01 -23.58 14.90
CA LEU A 627 6.90 -24.70 14.61
C LEU A 627 7.40 -25.36 15.88
N PHE A 628 7.77 -24.56 16.88
CA PHE A 628 8.16 -25.07 18.19
C PHE A 628 7.02 -25.84 18.89
N ALA A 629 5.80 -25.29 18.88
CA ALA A 629 4.63 -25.94 19.48
C ALA A 629 4.25 -27.24 18.74
N LEU A 630 4.31 -27.24 17.41
CA LEU A 630 4.08 -28.42 16.57
C LEU A 630 5.13 -29.51 16.87
N ALA A 631 6.40 -29.14 16.94
CA ALA A 631 7.48 -30.06 17.27
C ALA A 631 7.26 -30.73 18.64
N GLN A 632 6.82 -29.95 19.64
CA GLN A 632 6.47 -30.48 20.96
C GLN A 632 5.27 -31.42 20.91
N ALA A 633 4.20 -31.05 20.20
CA ALA A 633 3.02 -31.91 20.07
C ALA A 633 3.33 -33.23 19.35
N LEU A 634 4.17 -33.20 18.31
CA LEU A 634 4.66 -34.39 17.59
C LEU A 634 5.55 -35.27 18.48
N GLU A 635 6.39 -34.66 19.32
CA GLU A 635 7.18 -35.40 20.30
C GLU A 635 6.30 -36.17 21.27
N LEU A 636 5.25 -35.51 21.77
CA LEU A 636 4.29 -36.09 22.72
C LEU A 636 3.35 -37.11 22.07
N SER A 637 3.09 -37.02 20.76
CA SER A 637 2.36 -38.06 20.00
C SER A 637 3.23 -39.25 19.62
N GLY A 638 4.55 -39.19 19.84
CA GLY A 638 5.50 -40.26 19.49
C GLY A 638 6.08 -40.16 18.08
N GLU A 639 5.80 -39.07 17.34
CA GLU A 639 6.24 -38.82 15.96
C GLU A 639 7.61 -38.11 15.93
N ARG A 640 8.63 -38.79 16.47
CA ARG A 640 9.95 -38.21 16.75
C ARG A 640 10.69 -37.65 15.53
N GLU A 641 10.54 -38.28 14.36
CA GLU A 641 11.21 -37.84 13.14
C GLU A 641 10.65 -36.48 12.65
N GLN A 642 9.33 -36.38 12.54
CA GLN A 642 8.65 -35.12 12.18
C GLN A 642 8.86 -34.03 13.25
N SER A 643 8.90 -34.41 14.52
CA SER A 643 9.23 -33.50 15.63
C SER A 643 10.61 -32.86 15.44
N LEU A 644 11.63 -33.68 15.13
CA LEU A 644 13.00 -33.20 14.90
C LEU A 644 13.08 -32.23 13.71
N GLU A 645 12.38 -32.51 12.62
CA GLU A 645 12.31 -31.60 11.46
C GLU A 645 11.74 -30.23 11.84
N ASN A 646 10.63 -30.21 12.57
CA ASN A 646 10.01 -28.96 13.01
C ASN A 646 10.85 -28.23 14.08
N TYR A 647 11.62 -28.93 14.93
CA TYR A 647 12.58 -28.26 15.82
C TYR A 647 13.72 -27.58 15.04
N LYS A 648 14.20 -28.18 13.95
CA LYS A 648 15.21 -27.54 13.08
C LYS A 648 14.66 -26.25 12.46
N GLU A 649 13.47 -26.31 11.86
CA GLU A 649 12.80 -25.12 11.32
C GLU A 649 12.53 -24.07 12.43
N ALA A 650 12.14 -24.51 13.63
CA ALA A 650 11.90 -23.60 14.76
C ALA A 650 13.17 -22.84 15.17
N VAL A 651 14.35 -23.47 15.15
CA VAL A 651 15.63 -22.80 15.44
C VAL A 651 15.90 -21.68 14.43
N GLU A 652 15.56 -21.88 13.16
CA GLU A 652 15.77 -20.89 12.11
C GLU A 652 14.84 -19.67 12.24
N PHE A 653 13.58 -19.89 12.64
CA PHE A 653 12.54 -18.85 12.64
C PHE A 653 12.18 -18.28 14.01
N LEU A 654 12.67 -18.85 15.12
CA LEU A 654 12.46 -18.27 16.45
C LEU A 654 13.27 -16.98 16.60
N PRO A 655 12.64 -15.88 17.09
CA PRO A 655 13.37 -14.64 17.28
C PRO A 655 14.39 -14.78 18.43
N PRO A 656 15.53 -14.05 18.41
CA PRO A 656 16.57 -14.17 19.43
C PRO A 656 16.09 -13.97 20.88
N LYS A 657 15.04 -13.15 21.06
CA LYS A 657 14.38 -12.91 22.36
C LYS A 657 13.66 -14.14 22.93
N ALA A 658 13.39 -15.16 22.12
CA ALA A 658 12.81 -16.43 22.57
C ALA A 658 13.90 -17.37 23.13
N THR A 659 14.90 -16.83 23.82
CA THR A 659 16.16 -17.49 24.19
C THR A 659 15.94 -18.86 24.82
N ASN A 660 14.97 -18.98 25.74
CA ASN A 660 14.63 -20.26 26.34
C ASN A 660 14.18 -21.26 25.28
N LYS A 661 13.16 -20.94 24.48
CA LYS A 661 12.62 -21.83 23.43
C LYS A 661 13.69 -22.21 22.39
N LEU A 662 14.56 -21.26 22.02
CA LEU A 662 15.67 -21.50 21.11
C LEU A 662 16.65 -22.54 21.67
N ILE A 663 17.06 -22.37 22.94
CA ILE A 663 17.90 -23.35 23.64
C ILE A 663 17.19 -24.71 23.68
N LYS A 664 15.88 -24.72 23.93
CA LYS A 664 15.11 -25.97 23.98
C LYS A 664 15.12 -26.70 22.63
N ALA A 665 14.84 -25.97 21.56
CA ALA A 665 14.82 -26.51 20.21
C ALA A 665 16.21 -27.02 19.80
N GLN A 666 17.26 -26.23 20.06
CA GLN A 666 18.64 -26.60 19.71
C GLN A 666 19.07 -27.91 20.39
N LYS A 667 18.74 -28.11 21.67
CA LYS A 667 19.05 -29.37 22.37
C LYS A 667 18.42 -30.59 21.70
N ARG A 668 17.16 -30.48 21.24
CA ARG A 668 16.50 -31.56 20.51
C ARG A 668 17.17 -31.82 19.17
N VAL A 669 17.60 -30.77 18.48
CA VAL A 669 18.41 -30.86 17.25
C VAL A 669 19.75 -31.57 17.50
N ASP A 670 20.39 -31.30 18.63
CA ASP A 670 21.68 -31.90 19.03
C ASP A 670 21.54 -33.35 19.54
N GLY A 671 20.32 -33.89 19.58
CA GLY A 671 20.05 -35.27 20.01
C GLY A 671 19.90 -35.46 21.52
N ASP A 672 19.74 -34.38 22.30
CA ASP A 672 19.47 -34.44 23.74
C ASP A 672 17.96 -34.63 23.99
N TRP A 673 17.54 -35.89 24.08
CA TRP A 673 16.12 -36.25 24.28
C TRP A 673 15.74 -36.62 25.73
N GLU A 674 16.73 -36.98 26.56
CA GLU A 674 16.50 -37.55 27.90
C GLU A 674 16.70 -36.53 29.03
N SER A 675 17.46 -35.46 28.82
CA SER A 675 17.87 -34.56 29.90
C SER A 675 16.75 -33.67 30.46
N TYR A 676 15.59 -33.60 29.79
CA TYR A 676 14.54 -32.61 30.10
C TYR A 676 13.11 -33.14 29.81
N LYS A 677 12.69 -34.18 30.55
CA LYS A 677 11.32 -34.73 30.47
C LYS A 677 10.21 -33.78 30.98
N GLU A 678 10.54 -32.76 31.78
CA GLU A 678 9.55 -31.94 32.52
C GLU A 678 9.10 -30.64 31.80
N TRP A 679 9.35 -30.48 30.50
CA TRP A 679 9.29 -29.17 29.83
C TRP A 679 7.93 -28.74 29.27
N ILE A 680 6.84 -29.38 29.71
CA ILE A 680 5.49 -29.22 29.13
C ILE A 680 4.71 -28.02 29.72
N ASP A 681 5.23 -27.31 30.73
CA ASP A 681 4.56 -26.12 31.32
C ASP A 681 4.72 -24.81 30.53
#